data_AF-A0A2H1V2L3-F1
#
_entry.id   AF-A0A2H1V2L3-F1
#
_cell.length_a   1.000
_cell.length_b   1.000
_cell.length_c   1.000
_cell.angle_alpha   90.00
_cell.angle_beta   90.00
_cell.angle_gamma   90.00
#
_symmetry.space_group_name_H-M   'P 1'
#
loop_
_entity.id
_entity.type
_entity.pdbx_description
1 polymer ?
#
loop_
_entity_poly.entity_id
_entity_poly.type
_entity_poly.pdbx_seq_one_letter_code
_entity_poly.pdbx_strand_id
1 'polypeptide(L)'
;MLVETEVITDVNEKQFETTGVVEWSQEFKSRAQLWRERDKQHEQEKKALNAELEAERQSRQKLLSAQYELQERIDSLQSKPAPKEHRRSLSDASNNSQQETTVEDDYGYGSVRSVESTRPALEAVNWSAGTHNGPTQPVADAGLVLRMRNRISALQSELSRTTKRAADLEDRIMNRHSTPATNPNIDRYKLEELEIENKKLREHLDRLRAAGDSMLVSKEVIEQMNVMQKELDRRRDECIQLKSVLTNQTVNLKSLASSNYGSDVDIINEDGELATAYEAQKGINRQLQEELLLEKKFYSEHISKSKAEIEKLREENEKYQKLLSADLSAEPKNKTQEFAQNEIIRLAAESLALQERVDKLSESCRRYKNQIRLLVNKLKEVGIDDVNDILDSNDPVVPPNASMTLEMAPVTRKKEREYLGMFEYKIQDEGLIIKKLISDLKPKTAVTLLPGLPAYILFMMLRHMDHVDDEPKMHQLMKAVRTAVKKTLKKRAESVEYNALWLANMLRLLNNLRQYSGDTIYQSANTPRQNQQCLRIFDLSEYRQVLSDIAVWIYQGLIHLLERQLERLIIPAILEHEEISGLSGPSARPPQAGAGPQRLKQELSATHDHLHTFAVDQPLRLMIFKQLFYYICAYSLNQLLLRKDLCCWAKGLQIRYNISHLETWIKEHLAEYGQKSVEEILGVLKPITQAVQLLQARKSMQDVQSTVDMCANLTAMQVCKILNMYTPAEEYEVKVTREFIHEIQKKMQEKTGANPDKDPQNLLMDTKMIFSVQFPFNPSSIRLEAIELPEVLELEGLLTKI
;
A
#
# COMPACT_ATOMS: atom_id res chain seq x y z
N MET A 1 17.83 8.65 65.74
CA MET A 1 18.56 8.21 64.52
C MET A 1 17.98 6.92 63.96
N LEU A 2 16.65 6.81 63.96
CA LEU A 2 15.83 5.82 63.29
C LEU A 2 14.62 6.64 62.84
N VAL A 3 14.34 6.69 61.53
CA VAL A 3 13.09 7.10 60.84
C VAL A 3 13.30 7.47 59.35
N GLU A 4 14.52 7.64 58.83
CA GLU A 4 14.70 8.12 57.42
C GLU A 4 15.06 7.09 56.34
N THR A 5 15.02 5.78 56.60
CA THR A 5 15.44 4.77 55.60
C THR A 5 14.35 3.86 55.04
N GLU A 6 13.07 4.07 55.34
CA GLU A 6 11.97 3.19 54.87
C GLU A 6 11.07 3.78 53.77
N VAL A 7 11.29 5.02 53.32
CA VAL A 7 10.41 5.67 52.33
C VAL A 7 10.99 5.69 50.90
N ILE A 8 12.26 5.32 50.71
CA ILE A 8 12.95 5.47 49.41
C ILE A 8 13.04 4.14 48.62
N THR A 9 12.82 2.99 49.27
CA THR A 9 12.87 1.67 48.60
C THR A 9 11.54 1.25 47.97
N ASP A 10 10.40 1.57 48.60
CA ASP A 10 9.06 1.12 48.16
C ASP A 10 8.48 1.94 46.97
N VAL A 11 9.07 3.10 46.64
CA VAL A 11 8.65 3.93 45.49
C VAL A 11 9.38 3.55 44.20
N ASN A 12 10.61 3.00 44.28
CA ASN A 12 11.41 2.67 43.10
C ASN A 12 11.12 1.27 42.53
N GLU A 13 10.73 0.29 43.34
CA GLU A 13 10.42 -1.07 42.82
C GLU A 13 9.07 -1.12 42.09
N LYS A 14 8.03 -0.41 42.58
CA LYS A 14 6.72 -0.35 41.89
C LYS A 14 6.75 0.43 40.57
N GLN A 15 7.70 1.33 40.37
CA GLN A 15 7.85 2.09 39.12
C GLN A 15 8.63 1.32 38.03
N PHE A 16 9.53 0.40 38.37
CA PHE A 16 10.32 -0.35 37.38
C PHE A 16 9.59 -1.57 36.81
N GLU A 17 8.74 -2.25 37.59
CA GLU A 17 8.00 -3.42 37.10
C GLU A 17 6.76 -3.05 36.27
N THR A 18 6.12 -1.90 36.54
CA THR A 18 4.94 -1.46 35.78
C THR A 18 5.30 -0.80 34.45
N THR A 19 6.46 -0.13 34.34
CA THR A 19 6.88 0.54 33.10
C THR A 19 7.33 -0.45 32.03
N GLY A 20 8.12 -1.47 32.40
CA GLY A 20 8.57 -2.50 31.46
C GLY A 20 7.44 -3.37 30.91
N VAL A 21 6.46 -3.76 31.75
CA VAL A 21 5.31 -4.56 31.30
C VAL A 21 4.37 -3.76 30.40
N VAL A 22 4.24 -2.44 30.64
CA VAL A 22 3.45 -1.54 29.78
C VAL A 22 4.16 -1.29 28.44
N GLU A 23 5.47 -1.10 28.42
CA GLU A 23 6.27 -0.97 27.19
C GLU A 23 6.19 -2.25 26.34
N TRP A 24 6.37 -3.44 26.96
CA TRP A 24 6.24 -4.72 26.26
C TRP A 24 4.82 -4.96 25.75
N SER A 25 3.78 -4.57 26.51
CA SER A 25 2.39 -4.63 26.07
C SER A 25 2.13 -3.70 24.88
N GLN A 26 2.74 -2.51 24.86
CA GLN A 26 2.64 -1.54 23.77
C GLN A 26 3.41 -1.99 22.52
N GLU A 27 4.61 -2.56 22.67
CA GLU A 27 5.36 -3.14 21.55
C GLU A 27 4.64 -4.36 20.96
N PHE A 28 4.05 -5.21 21.81
CA PHE A 28 3.28 -6.36 21.34
C PHE A 28 2.01 -5.93 20.60
N LYS A 29 1.29 -4.90 21.11
CA LYS A 29 0.14 -4.30 20.42
C LYS A 29 0.55 -3.65 19.10
N SER A 30 1.69 -2.96 19.04
CA SER A 30 2.22 -2.36 17.82
C SER A 30 2.61 -3.43 16.79
N ARG A 31 3.29 -4.50 17.21
CA ARG A 31 3.59 -5.64 16.32
C ARG A 31 2.31 -6.29 15.83
N ALA A 32 1.34 -6.58 16.70
CA ALA A 32 0.06 -7.18 16.30
C ALA A 32 -0.74 -6.28 15.33
N GLN A 33 -0.61 -4.95 15.43
CA GLN A 33 -1.17 -4.00 14.47
C GLN A 33 -0.44 -4.04 13.13
N LEU A 34 0.90 -4.04 13.13
CA LEU A 34 1.71 -4.17 11.91
C LEU A 34 1.44 -5.48 11.16
N TRP A 35 1.23 -6.59 11.88
CA TRP A 35 0.83 -7.87 11.28
C TRP A 35 -0.56 -7.81 10.66
N ARG A 36 -1.55 -7.21 11.36
CA ARG A 36 -2.89 -7.00 10.82
C ARG A 36 -2.90 -6.09 9.59
N GLU A 37 -2.05 -5.07 9.55
CA GLU A 37 -1.87 -4.21 8.38
C GLU A 37 -1.26 -4.94 7.20
N ARG A 38 -0.24 -5.78 7.45
CA ARG A 38 0.37 -6.62 6.41
C ARG A 38 -0.62 -7.64 5.85
N ASP A 39 -1.40 -8.31 6.70
CA ASP A 39 -2.44 -9.25 6.25
C ASP A 39 -3.54 -8.55 5.46
N LYS A 40 -3.92 -7.33 5.87
CA LYS A 40 -4.87 -6.50 5.12
C LYS A 40 -4.31 -6.09 3.75
N GLN A 41 -3.02 -5.78 3.65
CA GLN A 41 -2.35 -5.49 2.38
C GLN A 41 -2.33 -6.73 1.47
N HIS A 42 -1.96 -7.90 1.99
CA HIS A 42 -1.98 -9.14 1.21
C HIS A 42 -3.38 -9.50 0.70
N GLU A 43 -4.43 -9.32 1.52
CA GLU A 43 -5.80 -9.57 1.10
C GLU A 43 -6.29 -8.55 0.06
N GLN A 44 -5.81 -7.30 0.13
CA GLN A 44 -6.07 -6.28 -0.90
C GLN A 44 -5.36 -6.59 -2.21
N GLU A 45 -4.09 -6.99 -2.17
CA GLU A 45 -3.33 -7.43 -3.35
C GLU A 45 -3.98 -8.65 -4.01
N LYS A 46 -4.43 -9.63 -3.22
CA LYS A 46 -5.16 -10.80 -3.70
C LYS A 46 -6.48 -10.41 -4.39
N LYS A 47 -7.23 -9.45 -3.84
CA LYS A 47 -8.45 -8.93 -4.46
C LYS A 47 -8.16 -8.16 -5.76
N ALA A 48 -7.07 -7.39 -5.80
CA ALA A 48 -6.64 -6.68 -7.01
C ALA A 48 -6.25 -7.66 -8.13
N LEU A 49 -5.46 -8.69 -7.81
CA LEU A 49 -5.10 -9.78 -8.73
C LEU A 49 -6.32 -10.54 -9.25
N ASN A 50 -7.31 -10.82 -8.38
CA ASN A 50 -8.56 -11.45 -8.81
C ASN A 50 -9.37 -10.54 -9.74
N ALA A 51 -9.45 -9.24 -9.46
CA ALA A 51 -10.15 -8.29 -10.32
C ALA A 51 -9.46 -8.12 -11.69
N GLU A 52 -8.12 -8.12 -11.72
CA GLU A 52 -7.33 -8.09 -12.95
C GLU A 52 -7.54 -9.37 -13.78
N LEU A 53 -7.55 -10.54 -13.13
CA LEU A 53 -7.88 -11.82 -13.77
C LEU A 53 -9.31 -11.83 -14.33
N GLU A 54 -10.29 -11.27 -13.60
CA GLU A 54 -11.68 -11.14 -14.07
C GLU A 54 -11.77 -10.21 -15.29
N ALA A 55 -11.05 -9.09 -15.27
CA ALA A 55 -10.97 -8.15 -16.38
C ALA A 55 -10.30 -8.77 -17.62
N GLU A 56 -9.24 -9.56 -17.42
CA GLU A 56 -8.57 -10.30 -18.49
C GLU A 56 -9.47 -11.39 -19.08
N ARG A 57 -10.23 -12.10 -18.24
CA ARG A 57 -11.27 -13.05 -18.67
C ARG A 57 -12.35 -12.37 -19.52
N GLN A 58 -12.85 -11.21 -19.09
CA GLN A 58 -13.84 -10.44 -19.84
C GLN A 58 -13.26 -9.91 -21.16
N SER A 59 -12.01 -9.45 -21.17
CA SER A 59 -11.30 -9.02 -22.39
C SER A 59 -11.17 -10.19 -23.37
N ARG A 60 -10.75 -11.36 -22.89
CA ARG A 60 -10.64 -12.58 -23.69
C ARG A 60 -11.99 -13.04 -24.23
N GLN A 61 -13.06 -12.93 -23.45
CA GLN A 61 -14.41 -13.25 -23.90
C GLN A 61 -14.90 -12.30 -25.02
N LYS A 62 -14.61 -11.00 -24.91
CA LYS A 62 -14.89 -10.02 -25.97
C LYS A 62 -14.07 -10.29 -27.25
N LEU A 63 -12.82 -10.71 -27.09
CA LEU A 63 -11.94 -11.02 -28.21
C LEU A 63 -12.40 -12.28 -28.95
N LEU A 64 -12.87 -13.29 -28.21
CA LEU A 64 -13.52 -14.48 -28.77
C LEU A 64 -14.82 -14.13 -29.48
N SER A 65 -15.69 -13.28 -28.91
CA SER A 65 -16.93 -12.87 -29.59
C SER A 65 -16.64 -12.09 -30.88
N ALA A 66 -15.66 -11.18 -30.88
CA ALA A 66 -15.22 -10.48 -32.08
C ALA A 66 -14.64 -11.44 -33.13
N GLN A 67 -13.90 -12.49 -32.70
CA GLN A 67 -13.42 -13.53 -33.60
C GLN A 67 -14.57 -14.30 -34.24
N TYR A 68 -15.62 -14.63 -33.48
CA TYR A 68 -16.83 -15.28 -34.02
C TYR A 68 -17.56 -14.39 -35.02
N GLU A 69 -17.74 -13.10 -34.73
CA GLU A 69 -18.35 -12.14 -35.68
C GLU A 69 -17.53 -11.99 -36.97
N LEU A 70 -16.21 -11.97 -36.86
CA LEU A 70 -15.31 -11.94 -38.02
C LEU A 70 -15.40 -13.23 -38.84
N GLN A 71 -15.48 -14.37 -38.17
CA GLN A 71 -15.66 -15.66 -38.83
C GLN A 71 -17.01 -15.72 -39.56
N GLU A 72 -18.09 -15.26 -38.93
CA GLU A 72 -19.41 -15.19 -39.56
C GLU A 72 -19.44 -14.23 -40.75
N ARG A 73 -18.71 -13.11 -40.68
CA ARG A 73 -18.50 -12.21 -41.83
C ARG A 73 -17.72 -12.87 -42.95
N ILE A 74 -16.65 -13.60 -42.64
CA ILE A 74 -15.86 -14.33 -43.64
C ILE A 74 -16.73 -15.40 -44.30
N ASP A 75 -17.48 -16.17 -43.52
CA ASP A 75 -18.38 -17.21 -44.01
C ASP A 75 -19.50 -16.59 -44.87
N SER A 76 -20.04 -15.44 -44.48
CA SER A 76 -21.02 -14.67 -45.26
C SER A 76 -20.46 -14.08 -46.56
N LEU A 77 -19.17 -13.70 -46.57
CA LEU A 77 -18.47 -13.24 -47.77
C LEU A 77 -18.12 -14.40 -48.70
N GLN A 78 -17.81 -15.57 -48.15
CA GLN A 78 -17.57 -16.81 -48.89
C GLN A 78 -18.87 -17.44 -49.41
N SER A 79 -20.01 -17.21 -48.75
CA SER A 79 -21.32 -17.70 -49.19
C SER A 79 -21.99 -16.81 -50.25
N LYS A 80 -21.43 -15.63 -50.58
CA LYS A 80 -21.91 -14.82 -51.71
C LYS A 80 -21.37 -15.40 -53.02
N PRO A 81 -22.23 -15.87 -53.94
CA PRO A 81 -21.76 -16.40 -55.22
C PRO A 81 -21.17 -15.28 -56.08
N ALA A 82 -20.04 -15.58 -56.75
CA ALA A 82 -19.39 -14.69 -57.70
C ALA A 82 -20.35 -14.27 -58.83
N PRO A 83 -20.34 -13.00 -59.28
CA PRO A 83 -21.12 -12.61 -60.45
C PRO A 83 -20.57 -13.34 -61.68
N LYS A 84 -21.49 -13.93 -62.45
CA LYS A 84 -21.21 -14.73 -63.65
C LYS A 84 -20.62 -13.85 -64.74
N GLU A 85 -19.39 -14.10 -65.15
CA GLU A 85 -18.94 -13.78 -66.51
C GLU A 85 -18.23 -14.96 -67.17
N HIS A 86 -18.46 -15.04 -68.48
CA HIS A 86 -18.34 -16.21 -69.34
C HIS A 86 -16.91 -16.76 -69.48
N ARG A 87 -16.76 -18.07 -69.28
CA ARG A 87 -15.64 -18.84 -69.85
C ARG A 87 -15.80 -18.91 -71.37
N ARG A 88 -14.86 -18.34 -72.11
CA ARG A 88 -14.48 -18.82 -73.45
C ARG A 88 -13.02 -19.27 -73.38
N SER A 89 -12.79 -20.54 -73.67
CA SER A 89 -11.47 -21.12 -73.92
C SER A 89 -11.31 -21.22 -75.42
N LEU A 90 -10.39 -20.45 -76.02
CA LEU A 90 -9.77 -20.77 -77.29
C LEU A 90 -8.32 -20.26 -77.26
N SER A 91 -7.42 -21.18 -77.56
CA SER A 91 -5.98 -20.99 -77.72
C SER A 91 -5.64 -20.20 -78.99
N ASP A 92 -4.47 -19.57 -78.96
CA ASP A 92 -3.61 -19.12 -80.05
C ASP A 92 -4.12 -18.04 -81.02
N ALA A 93 -3.53 -16.84 -80.92
CA ALA A 93 -2.50 -16.37 -81.86
C ALA A 93 -2.40 -14.82 -81.92
N SER A 94 -1.20 -14.35 -81.58
CA SER A 94 -0.42 -13.23 -82.15
C SER A 94 -0.97 -11.79 -82.33
N ASN A 95 -0.03 -10.88 -82.03
CA ASN A 95 0.21 -9.54 -82.57
C ASN A 95 -0.29 -8.28 -81.82
N ASN A 96 0.65 -7.72 -81.04
CA ASN A 96 1.40 -6.49 -81.37
C ASN A 96 1.11 -5.21 -80.54
N SER A 97 2.24 -4.60 -80.18
CA SER A 97 2.57 -3.20 -79.88
C SER A 97 2.11 -2.50 -78.60
N GLN A 98 3.13 -2.26 -77.75
CA GLN A 98 3.68 -0.95 -77.34
C GLN A 98 3.52 -0.47 -75.88
N GLN A 99 4.70 -0.27 -75.27
CA GLN A 99 5.12 0.77 -74.31
C GLN A 99 4.58 0.70 -72.87
N GLU A 100 5.32 0.97 -71.79
CA GLU A 100 6.74 1.29 -71.48
C GLU A 100 6.72 1.42 -69.92
N THR A 101 7.55 0.77 -69.10
CA THR A 101 8.73 1.34 -68.39
C THR A 101 8.98 0.42 -67.16
N THR A 102 10.06 -0.37 -67.14
CA THR A 102 11.35 -0.20 -66.40
C THR A 102 11.27 -0.23 -64.86
N VAL A 103 11.95 -1.21 -64.23
CA VAL A 103 13.08 -1.13 -63.23
C VAL A 103 13.31 -2.59 -62.77
N GLU A 104 14.27 -3.35 -63.33
CA GLU A 104 15.71 -3.44 -63.03
C GLU A 104 16.11 -4.00 -61.64
N ASP A 105 16.97 -5.01 -61.72
CA ASP A 105 17.52 -5.93 -60.71
C ASP A 105 18.47 -5.26 -59.70
N ASP A 106 18.76 -5.91 -58.57
CA ASP A 106 20.17 -6.26 -58.28
C ASP A 106 20.36 -7.37 -57.24
N TYR A 107 21.48 -8.08 -57.44
CA TYR A 107 21.96 -9.32 -56.87
C TYR A 107 22.61 -9.20 -55.48
N GLY A 108 22.74 -10.35 -54.81
CA GLY A 108 23.30 -10.48 -53.48
C GLY A 108 24.83 -10.45 -53.35
N TYR A 109 25.29 -10.73 -52.13
CA TYR A 109 26.67 -11.15 -51.86
C TYR A 109 26.70 -12.05 -50.63
N GLY A 110 27.38 -13.18 -50.75
CA GLY A 110 27.51 -14.19 -49.70
C GLY A 110 28.85 -14.15 -48.95
N SER A 111 29.18 -15.32 -48.40
CA SER A 111 30.50 -15.77 -47.90
C SER A 111 30.86 -15.40 -46.44
N VAL A 112 31.42 -16.26 -45.57
CA VAL A 112 31.60 -17.73 -45.42
C VAL A 112 32.48 -17.93 -44.16
N ARG A 113 32.06 -18.85 -43.26
CA ARG A 113 32.79 -19.86 -42.41
C ARG A 113 33.93 -19.38 -41.47
N SER A 114 34.28 -20.03 -40.35
CA SER A 114 34.15 -21.41 -39.82
C SER A 114 34.54 -21.39 -38.31
N VAL A 115 34.04 -22.29 -37.46
CA VAL A 115 34.75 -23.47 -36.87
C VAL A 115 33.87 -24.14 -35.79
N GLU A 116 33.71 -25.45 -35.98
CA GLU A 116 33.20 -26.54 -35.14
C GLU A 116 33.26 -26.42 -33.60
N SER A 117 32.15 -26.75 -32.92
CA SER A 117 32.17 -27.58 -31.70
C SER A 117 30.81 -28.25 -31.47
N THR A 118 30.87 -29.55 -31.23
CA THR A 118 29.81 -30.55 -31.04
C THR A 118 28.66 -30.16 -30.11
N ARG A 119 27.41 -30.22 -30.61
CA ARG A 119 26.16 -30.20 -29.81
C ARG A 119 25.23 -31.37 -30.23
N PRO A 120 24.62 -32.12 -29.29
CA PRO A 120 23.69 -33.19 -29.65
C PRO A 120 22.27 -32.67 -29.96
N ALA A 121 21.90 -32.87 -31.22
CA ALA A 121 20.61 -33.27 -31.77
C ALA A 121 19.30 -32.78 -31.09
N LEU A 122 18.75 -31.67 -31.61
CA LEU A 122 17.30 -31.52 -31.86
C LEU A 122 16.97 -30.33 -32.78
N GLU A 123 17.66 -30.22 -33.93
CA GLU A 123 17.11 -29.47 -35.09
C GLU A 123 17.39 -30.27 -36.36
N ALA A 124 16.40 -31.06 -36.76
CA ALA A 124 16.31 -31.63 -38.10
C ALA A 124 14.84 -31.59 -38.53
N VAL A 125 14.36 -30.39 -38.85
CA VAL A 125 13.24 -30.23 -39.80
C VAL A 125 13.77 -29.38 -40.94
N ASN A 126 14.11 -30.09 -42.01
CA ASN A 126 14.52 -29.55 -43.30
C ASN A 126 13.31 -28.88 -43.98
N TRP A 127 13.33 -27.56 -44.18
CA TRP A 127 12.27 -26.81 -44.87
C TRP A 127 12.46 -26.74 -46.40
N SER A 128 13.15 -27.70 -47.01
CA SER A 128 13.36 -27.71 -48.47
C SER A 128 13.07 -29.08 -49.12
N ALA A 129 11.83 -29.25 -49.58
CA ALA A 129 11.36 -30.12 -50.68
C ALA A 129 9.82 -30.01 -50.73
N GLY A 130 9.09 -29.82 -51.82
CA GLY A 130 9.35 -29.64 -53.24
C GLY A 130 8.00 -29.28 -53.89
N THR A 131 8.05 -28.54 -54.99
CA THR A 131 6.93 -28.22 -55.89
C THR A 131 6.08 -29.43 -56.27
N HIS A 132 4.78 -29.41 -56.00
CA HIS A 132 3.76 -30.13 -56.77
C HIS A 132 2.39 -29.43 -56.71
N ASN A 133 1.80 -29.24 -57.89
CA ASN A 133 0.49 -28.66 -58.14
C ASN A 133 -0.67 -29.51 -57.59
N GLY A 134 -1.65 -28.87 -56.93
CA GLY A 134 -2.98 -29.44 -56.61
C GLY A 134 -3.59 -28.86 -55.31
N PRO A 135 -4.92 -28.66 -55.22
CA PRO A 135 -5.53 -28.04 -54.05
C PRO A 135 -5.87 -29.09 -52.98
N THR A 136 -4.96 -29.32 -52.03
CA THR A 136 -5.27 -30.04 -50.78
C THR A 136 -4.52 -29.40 -49.60
N GLN A 137 -5.25 -29.19 -48.50
CA GLN A 137 -4.82 -28.53 -47.27
C GLN A 137 -3.59 -29.21 -46.62
N PRO A 138 -2.69 -28.47 -45.96
CA PRO A 138 -1.63 -29.07 -45.14
C PRO A 138 -2.22 -29.56 -43.80
N VAL A 139 -2.30 -30.89 -43.64
CA VAL A 139 -2.59 -31.55 -42.36
C VAL A 139 -1.33 -31.50 -41.49
N ALA A 140 -1.47 -31.00 -40.26
CA ALA A 140 -0.39 -30.98 -39.27
C ALA A 140 0.15 -32.40 -39.01
N ASP A 141 1.48 -32.54 -38.96
CA ASP A 141 2.19 -33.81 -38.79
C ASP A 141 1.76 -34.57 -37.52
N ALA A 142 0.89 -35.58 -37.70
CA ALA A 142 0.27 -36.35 -36.62
C ALA A 142 1.29 -37.03 -35.68
N GLY A 143 2.51 -37.30 -36.17
CA GLY A 143 3.59 -37.91 -35.38
C GLY A 143 4.23 -36.97 -34.37
N LEU A 144 4.19 -35.66 -34.60
CA LEU A 144 4.67 -34.66 -33.64
C LEU A 144 3.66 -34.46 -32.51
N VAL A 145 2.37 -34.39 -32.86
CA VAL A 145 1.27 -34.26 -31.90
C VAL A 145 1.21 -35.47 -30.96
N LEU A 146 1.40 -36.69 -31.48
CA LEU A 146 1.45 -37.91 -30.67
C LEU A 146 2.64 -37.94 -29.70
N ARG A 147 3.82 -37.47 -30.13
CA ARG A 147 5.00 -37.39 -29.25
C ARG A 147 4.82 -36.33 -28.16
N MET A 148 4.23 -35.18 -28.48
CA MET A 148 3.90 -34.16 -27.49
C MET A 148 2.85 -34.68 -26.50
N ARG A 149 1.81 -35.37 -26.97
CA ARG A 149 0.78 -35.97 -26.12
C ARG A 149 1.36 -37.03 -25.17
N ASN A 150 2.26 -37.88 -25.65
CA ASN A 150 2.93 -38.88 -24.81
C ASN A 150 3.87 -38.24 -23.79
N ARG A 151 4.57 -37.16 -24.15
CA ARG A 151 5.44 -36.42 -23.23
C ARG A 151 4.64 -35.67 -22.15
N ILE A 152 3.51 -35.07 -22.51
CA ILE A 152 2.59 -34.42 -21.57
C ILE A 152 2.02 -35.44 -20.58
N SER A 153 1.61 -36.62 -21.06
CA SER A 153 1.11 -37.71 -20.21
C SER A 153 2.19 -38.22 -19.23
N ALA A 154 3.43 -38.36 -19.70
CA ALA A 154 4.55 -38.75 -18.84
C ALA A 154 4.84 -37.69 -17.74
N LEU A 155 4.83 -36.41 -18.10
CA LEU A 155 5.03 -35.31 -17.16
C LEU A 155 3.87 -35.19 -16.15
N GLN A 156 2.62 -35.43 -16.57
CA GLN A 156 1.47 -35.49 -15.67
C GLN A 156 1.57 -36.66 -14.68
N SER A 157 2.08 -37.81 -15.13
CA SER A 157 2.33 -38.97 -14.25
C SER A 157 3.43 -38.69 -13.23
N GLU A 158 4.54 -38.04 -13.63
CA GLU A 158 5.59 -37.62 -12.70
C GLU A 158 5.13 -36.55 -11.71
N LEU A 159 4.31 -35.59 -12.15
CA LEU A 159 3.69 -34.61 -11.27
C LEU A 159 2.81 -35.30 -10.22
N SER A 160 1.93 -36.21 -10.62
CA SER A 160 1.07 -36.94 -9.68
C SER A 160 1.87 -37.75 -8.64
N ARG A 161 2.98 -38.37 -9.06
CA ARG A 161 3.89 -39.13 -8.16
C ARG A 161 4.60 -38.23 -7.15
N THR A 162 5.05 -37.05 -7.59
CA THR A 162 5.74 -36.10 -6.71
C THR A 162 4.77 -35.46 -5.72
N THR A 163 3.56 -35.10 -6.16
CA THR A 163 2.49 -34.61 -5.27
C THR A 163 2.10 -35.64 -4.23
N LYS A 164 1.98 -36.91 -4.62
CA LYS A 164 1.65 -38.00 -3.68
C LYS A 164 2.75 -38.23 -2.64
N ARG A 165 4.03 -38.13 -3.02
CA ARG A 165 5.16 -38.19 -2.07
C ARG A 165 5.20 -36.98 -1.14
N ALA A 166 4.86 -35.79 -1.62
CA ALA A 166 4.79 -34.59 -0.79
C ALA A 166 3.66 -34.72 0.26
N ALA A 167 2.49 -35.21 -0.13
CA ALA A 167 1.39 -35.49 0.79
C ALA A 167 1.75 -36.55 1.83
N ASP A 168 2.42 -37.64 1.43
CA ASP A 168 2.86 -38.71 2.35
C ASP A 168 3.92 -38.22 3.34
N LEU A 169 4.79 -37.29 2.92
CA LEU A 169 5.75 -36.60 3.80
C LEU A 169 5.05 -35.64 4.78
N GLU A 170 4.05 -34.89 4.32
CA GLU A 170 3.24 -34.02 5.19
C GLU A 170 2.46 -34.81 6.23
N ASP A 171 1.88 -35.95 5.86
CA ASP A 171 1.12 -36.81 6.77
C ASP A 171 2.04 -37.46 7.82
N ARG A 172 3.26 -37.82 7.43
CA ARG A 172 4.32 -38.28 8.34
C ARG A 172 4.82 -37.19 9.30
N ILE A 173 4.76 -35.92 8.90
CA ILE A 173 5.12 -34.78 9.76
C ILE A 173 3.98 -34.46 10.74
N MET A 174 2.73 -34.54 10.28
CA MET A 174 1.52 -34.36 11.10
C MET A 174 1.39 -35.44 12.19
N ASN A 175 1.62 -36.70 11.84
CA ASN A 175 1.57 -37.81 12.81
C ASN A 175 2.77 -37.88 13.78
N ARG A 176 3.78 -37.02 13.64
CA ARG A 176 4.97 -36.98 14.51
C ARG A 176 4.72 -36.34 15.88
N HIS A 177 3.53 -35.76 16.11
CA HIS A 177 3.19 -35.04 17.35
C HIS A 177 2.26 -35.81 18.30
N SER A 178 1.95 -37.07 18.00
CA SER A 178 1.01 -37.91 18.79
C SER A 178 1.68 -39.00 19.62
N THR A 179 3.02 -39.10 19.62
CA THR A 179 3.75 -40.08 20.45
C THR A 179 4.55 -39.41 21.56
N PRO A 180 4.50 -39.94 22.81
CA PRO A 180 5.19 -39.33 23.93
C PRO A 180 6.72 -39.44 23.77
N ALA A 181 7.41 -38.43 24.32
CA ALA A 181 8.84 -38.19 24.18
C ALA A 181 9.68 -39.46 24.41
N THR A 182 10.42 -39.88 23.38
CA THR A 182 11.43 -40.93 23.48
C THR A 182 12.82 -40.32 23.37
N ASN A 183 13.56 -40.45 24.48
CA ASN A 183 15.00 -40.32 24.68
C ASN A 183 15.77 -39.29 23.80
N PRO A 184 16.26 -38.18 24.35
CA PRO A 184 16.87 -37.05 23.61
C PRO A 184 18.09 -37.41 22.73
N ASN A 185 18.71 -38.57 22.94
CA ASN A 185 19.78 -39.07 22.07
C ASN A 185 19.28 -39.59 20.71
N ILE A 186 18.02 -40.04 20.62
CA ILE A 186 17.40 -40.53 19.37
C ILE A 186 17.05 -39.35 18.45
N ASP A 187 16.58 -38.24 19.03
CA ASP A 187 16.28 -37.02 18.27
C ASP A 187 17.54 -36.36 17.74
N ARG A 188 18.66 -36.42 18.48
CA ARG A 188 19.96 -35.92 18.00
C ARG A 188 20.48 -36.71 16.79
N TYR A 189 20.41 -38.04 16.85
CA TYR A 189 20.82 -38.90 15.73
C TYR A 189 19.93 -38.74 14.50
N LYS A 190 18.61 -38.58 14.68
CA LYS A 190 17.67 -38.34 13.58
C LYS A 190 17.84 -36.95 12.96
N LEU A 191 18.23 -35.95 13.74
CA LEU A 191 18.53 -34.62 13.22
C LEU A 191 19.76 -34.65 12.31
N GLU A 192 20.82 -35.35 12.75
CA GLU A 192 22.07 -35.52 12.01
C GLU A 192 21.85 -36.32 10.71
N GLU A 193 21.00 -37.35 10.75
CA GLU A 193 20.60 -38.12 9.56
C GLU A 193 19.83 -37.26 8.54
N LEU A 194 18.90 -36.42 9.01
CA LEU A 194 18.15 -35.49 8.16
C LEU A 194 19.03 -34.37 7.60
N GLU A 195 20.05 -33.91 8.33
CA GLU A 195 21.03 -32.95 7.83
C GLU A 195 21.88 -33.53 6.69
N ILE A 196 22.31 -34.78 6.82
CA ILE A 196 23.07 -35.50 5.78
C ILE A 196 22.20 -35.72 4.53
N GLU A 197 20.91 -36.04 4.70
CA GLU A 197 19.98 -36.23 3.59
C GLU A 197 19.67 -34.90 2.87
N ASN A 198 19.51 -33.81 3.63
CA ASN A 198 19.33 -32.46 3.06
C ASN A 198 20.56 -32.02 2.25
N LYS A 199 21.76 -32.31 2.76
CA LYS A 199 23.02 -32.02 2.06
C LYS A 199 23.11 -32.78 0.73
N LYS A 200 22.74 -34.06 0.70
CA LYS A 200 22.68 -34.85 -0.53
C LYS A 200 21.67 -34.29 -1.53
N LEU A 201 20.47 -33.93 -1.08
CA LEU A 201 19.44 -33.34 -1.94
C LEU A 201 19.86 -31.99 -2.53
N ARG A 202 20.59 -31.17 -1.78
CA ARG A 202 21.21 -29.92 -2.26
C ARG A 202 22.24 -30.20 -3.36
N GLU A 203 23.15 -31.16 -3.16
CA GLU A 203 24.13 -31.54 -4.20
C GLU A 203 23.48 -32.09 -5.48
N HIS A 204 22.31 -32.72 -5.38
CA HIS A 204 21.55 -33.18 -6.54
C HIS A 204 20.88 -32.02 -7.30
N LEU A 205 20.36 -31.01 -6.59
CA LEU A 205 19.80 -29.80 -7.20
C LEU A 205 20.86 -28.94 -7.89
N ASP A 206 22.04 -28.81 -7.29
CA ASP A 206 23.15 -28.07 -7.89
C ASP A 206 23.69 -28.76 -9.15
N ARG A 207 23.72 -30.09 -9.16
CA ARG A 207 24.05 -30.87 -10.37
C ARG A 207 23.02 -30.70 -11.49
N LEU A 208 21.73 -30.62 -11.16
CA LEU A 208 20.66 -30.39 -12.14
C LEU A 208 20.68 -28.95 -12.69
N ARG A 209 21.08 -27.97 -11.88
CA ARG A 209 21.22 -26.57 -12.29
C ARG A 209 22.46 -26.32 -13.14
N ALA A 210 23.56 -27.03 -12.88
CA ALA A 210 24.76 -26.98 -13.71
C ALA A 210 24.55 -27.53 -15.15
N ALA A 211 23.47 -28.29 -15.38
CA ALA A 211 23.14 -28.87 -16.68
C ALA A 211 22.23 -27.97 -17.56
N GLY A 212 21.76 -26.81 -17.06
CA GLY A 212 20.83 -25.92 -17.76
C GLY A 212 21.50 -24.63 -18.23
N ASP A 213 21.95 -24.60 -19.48
CA ASP A 213 22.63 -23.45 -20.07
C ASP A 213 21.63 -22.50 -20.78
N SER A 214 21.22 -21.42 -20.11
CA SER A 214 20.61 -20.23 -20.74
C SER A 214 20.95 -18.98 -19.92
N MET A 215 21.73 -18.10 -20.55
CA MET A 215 22.72 -17.25 -19.91
C MET A 215 22.29 -15.76 -19.99
N LEU A 216 21.89 -15.19 -18.84
CA LEU A 216 22.29 -13.87 -18.29
C LEU A 216 21.27 -13.33 -17.27
N VAL A 217 19.96 -13.50 -17.46
CA VAL A 217 18.93 -13.07 -16.48
C VAL A 217 18.86 -14.02 -15.27
N SER A 218 19.23 -15.29 -15.45
CA SER A 218 19.18 -16.30 -14.38
C SER A 218 20.27 -16.10 -13.31
N LYS A 219 21.44 -15.57 -13.69
CA LYS A 219 22.63 -15.57 -12.80
C LYS A 219 22.47 -14.63 -11.61
N GLU A 220 21.87 -13.46 -11.81
CA GLU A 220 21.69 -12.46 -10.76
C GLU A 220 20.57 -12.83 -9.78
N VAL A 221 19.49 -13.44 -10.30
CA VAL A 221 18.41 -14.02 -9.47
C VAL A 221 18.94 -15.22 -8.67
N ILE A 222 19.80 -16.04 -9.26
CA ILE A 222 20.47 -17.16 -8.57
C ILE A 222 21.43 -16.63 -7.49
N GLU A 223 22.19 -15.58 -7.77
CA GLU A 223 23.09 -14.96 -6.78
C GLU A 223 22.30 -14.37 -5.60
N GLN A 224 21.21 -13.66 -5.89
CA GLN A 224 20.32 -13.11 -4.85
C GLN A 224 19.64 -14.20 -4.02
N MET A 225 19.16 -15.28 -4.64
CA MET A 225 18.65 -16.43 -3.89
C MET A 225 19.73 -17.10 -3.04
N ASN A 226 20.96 -17.23 -3.53
CA ASN A 226 22.07 -17.80 -2.77
C ASN A 226 22.45 -16.93 -1.56
N VAL A 227 22.43 -15.60 -1.71
CA VAL A 227 22.67 -14.67 -0.59
C VAL A 227 21.56 -14.76 0.45
N MET A 228 20.29 -14.74 0.02
CA MET A 228 19.15 -14.94 0.93
C MET A 228 19.20 -16.29 1.63
N GLN A 229 19.63 -17.34 0.93
CA GLN A 229 19.73 -18.69 1.50
C GLN A 229 20.84 -18.80 2.54
N LYS A 230 21.99 -18.14 2.32
CA LYS A 230 23.09 -18.05 3.30
C LYS A 230 22.66 -17.29 4.56
N GLU A 231 21.89 -16.22 4.39
CA GLU A 231 21.37 -15.46 5.53
C GLU A 231 20.37 -16.29 6.35
N LEU A 232 19.55 -17.10 5.68
CA LEU A 232 18.60 -17.99 6.35
C LEU A 232 19.31 -19.11 7.13
N ASP A 233 20.37 -19.69 6.57
CA ASP A 233 21.19 -20.68 7.26
C ASP A 233 21.94 -20.03 8.46
N ARG A 234 22.46 -18.81 8.31
CA ARG A 234 23.06 -18.04 9.43
C ARG A 234 22.05 -17.79 10.56
N ARG A 235 20.81 -17.40 10.25
CA ARG A 235 19.76 -17.17 11.26
C ARG A 235 19.34 -18.45 11.96
N ARG A 236 19.41 -19.60 11.29
CA ARG A 236 19.18 -20.91 11.92
C ARG A 236 20.29 -21.26 12.89
N ASP A 237 21.55 -21.04 12.52
CA ASP A 237 22.70 -21.29 13.40
C ASP A 237 22.69 -20.39 14.63
N GLU A 238 22.35 -19.11 14.47
CA GLU A 238 22.15 -18.17 15.58
C GLU A 238 21.03 -18.65 16.52
N CYS A 239 19.91 -19.14 15.96
CA CYS A 239 18.81 -19.67 16.76
C CYS A 239 19.18 -20.95 17.53
N ILE A 240 20.03 -21.80 16.95
CA ILE A 240 20.57 -23.02 17.60
C ILE A 240 21.54 -22.62 18.71
N GLN A 241 22.44 -21.65 18.47
CA GLN A 241 23.33 -21.11 19.50
C GLN A 241 22.55 -20.50 20.66
N LEU A 242 21.54 -19.68 20.38
CA LEU A 242 20.71 -19.06 21.41
C LEU A 242 19.97 -20.13 22.25
N LYS A 243 19.43 -21.17 21.61
CA LYS A 243 18.81 -22.30 22.33
C LYS A 243 19.83 -23.05 23.19
N SER A 244 21.03 -23.30 22.69
CA SER A 244 22.13 -23.94 23.43
C SER A 244 22.54 -23.13 24.66
N VAL A 245 22.71 -21.81 24.50
CA VAL A 245 23.02 -20.87 25.59
C VAL A 245 21.91 -20.85 26.64
N LEU A 246 20.64 -20.78 26.22
CA LEU A 246 19.49 -20.84 27.12
C LEU A 246 19.40 -22.17 27.88
N THR A 247 19.66 -23.30 27.21
CA THR A 247 19.70 -24.61 27.89
C THR A 247 20.84 -24.71 28.89
N ASN A 248 22.02 -24.20 28.56
CA ASN A 248 23.16 -24.19 29.48
C ASN A 248 22.94 -23.26 30.68
N GLN A 249 22.35 -22.08 30.46
CA GLN A 249 21.96 -21.18 31.55
C GLN A 249 20.91 -21.81 32.47
N THR A 250 19.94 -22.52 31.91
CA THR A 250 18.89 -23.21 32.69
C THR A 250 19.47 -24.35 33.53
N VAL A 251 20.43 -25.11 33.00
CA VAL A 251 21.12 -26.19 33.73
C VAL A 251 22.03 -25.61 34.83
N ASN A 252 22.73 -24.51 34.55
CA ASN A 252 23.56 -23.81 35.55
C ASN A 252 22.71 -23.20 36.67
N LEU A 253 21.55 -22.61 36.38
CA LEU A 253 20.62 -22.13 37.43
C LEU A 253 20.12 -23.27 38.31
N LYS A 254 19.81 -24.43 37.72
CA LYS A 254 19.41 -25.63 38.48
C LYS A 254 20.54 -26.16 39.36
N SER A 255 21.78 -26.12 38.88
CA SER A 255 22.98 -26.50 39.64
C SER A 255 23.26 -25.53 40.79
N LEU A 256 23.12 -24.22 40.56
CA LEU A 256 23.32 -23.19 41.60
C LEU A 256 22.23 -23.22 42.67
N ALA A 257 20.98 -23.48 42.29
CA ALA A 257 19.86 -23.64 43.22
C ALA A 257 19.99 -24.89 44.09
N SER A 258 20.67 -25.94 43.61
CA SER A 258 20.88 -27.18 44.36
C SER A 258 22.20 -27.22 45.15
N SER A 259 23.21 -26.41 44.78
CA SER A 259 24.49 -26.35 45.52
C SER A 259 24.48 -25.37 46.69
N ASN A 260 23.65 -24.32 46.67
CA ASN A 260 23.67 -23.24 47.67
C ASN A 260 22.53 -23.29 48.69
N TYR A 261 21.48 -24.08 48.46
CA TYR A 261 20.34 -24.22 49.38
C TYR A 261 20.19 -25.68 49.81
N GLY A 262 21.15 -26.13 50.62
CA GLY A 262 21.04 -27.35 51.39
C GLY A 262 20.05 -27.15 52.54
N SER A 263 18.96 -27.92 52.50
CA SER A 263 18.17 -28.40 53.65
C SER A 263 17.66 -27.41 54.73
N ASP A 264 17.38 -26.14 54.42
CA ASP A 264 16.51 -25.32 55.28
C ASP A 264 15.76 -24.28 54.45
N VAL A 265 14.57 -24.66 53.97
CA VAL A 265 13.64 -23.81 53.22
C VAL A 265 12.67 -23.08 54.17
N ASP A 266 12.65 -23.45 55.46
CA ASP A 266 11.75 -22.87 56.46
C ASP A 266 12.28 -21.56 57.07
N ILE A 267 13.52 -21.15 56.80
CA ILE A 267 14.11 -19.90 57.33
C ILE A 267 13.85 -18.70 56.39
N ILE A 268 13.45 -18.93 55.13
CA ILE A 268 13.28 -17.86 54.12
C ILE A 268 11.79 -17.51 53.88
N ASN A 269 10.86 -18.21 54.53
CA ASN A 269 9.42 -18.01 54.36
C ASN A 269 8.69 -17.63 55.65
N GLU A 270 9.31 -16.80 56.52
CA GLU A 270 8.65 -16.30 57.74
C GLU A 270 7.36 -15.51 57.43
N ASP A 271 7.28 -14.87 56.25
CA ASP A 271 6.17 -13.98 55.90
C ASP A 271 5.19 -14.56 54.85
N GLY A 272 5.45 -15.77 54.34
CA GLY A 272 4.61 -16.43 53.32
C GLY A 272 4.63 -15.77 51.93
N GLU A 273 5.21 -14.59 51.79
CA GLU A 273 5.13 -13.75 50.58
C GLU A 273 5.71 -14.44 49.34
N LEU A 274 6.86 -15.11 49.49
CA LEU A 274 7.53 -15.82 48.40
C LEU A 274 6.71 -17.02 47.90
N ALA A 275 6.00 -17.71 48.81
CA ALA A 275 5.10 -18.81 48.46
C ALA A 275 3.87 -18.28 47.69
N THR A 276 3.27 -17.17 48.12
CA THR A 276 2.18 -16.50 47.39
C THR A 276 2.62 -15.96 46.04
N ALA A 277 3.83 -15.38 45.93
CA ALA A 277 4.38 -14.92 44.66
C ALA A 277 4.62 -16.08 43.69
N TYR A 278 5.12 -17.21 44.20
CA TYR A 278 5.32 -18.42 43.41
C TYR A 278 3.98 -19.06 42.98
N GLU A 279 2.97 -19.10 43.85
CA GLU A 279 1.61 -19.55 43.48
C GLU A 279 0.96 -18.62 42.45
N ALA A 280 1.08 -17.30 42.61
CA ALA A 280 0.60 -16.32 41.65
C ALA A 280 1.29 -16.49 40.29
N GLN A 281 2.61 -16.65 40.28
CA GLN A 281 3.39 -16.91 39.06
C GLN A 281 3.00 -18.24 38.40
N LYS A 282 2.69 -19.28 39.18
CA LYS A 282 2.18 -20.56 38.67
C LYS A 282 0.77 -20.43 38.09
N GLY A 283 -0.08 -19.61 38.70
CA GLY A 283 -1.41 -19.26 38.19
C GLY A 283 -1.34 -18.52 36.85
N ILE A 284 -0.48 -17.49 36.77
CA ILE A 284 -0.23 -16.72 35.55
C ILE A 284 0.37 -17.61 34.44
N ASN A 285 1.33 -18.46 34.77
CA ASN A 285 1.89 -19.42 33.81
C ASN A 285 0.84 -20.42 33.30
N ARG A 286 -0.08 -20.88 34.16
CA ARG A 286 -1.17 -21.76 33.74
C ARG A 286 -2.15 -21.04 32.80
N GLN A 287 -2.49 -19.80 33.11
CA GLN A 287 -3.33 -18.96 32.23
C GLN A 287 -2.66 -18.71 30.88
N LEU A 288 -1.38 -18.35 30.86
CA LEU A 288 -0.61 -18.18 29.63
C LEU A 288 -0.52 -19.47 28.81
N GLN A 289 -0.39 -20.63 29.46
CA GLN A 289 -0.40 -21.93 28.77
C GLN A 289 -1.78 -22.26 28.18
N GLU A 290 -2.86 -21.96 28.91
CA GLU A 290 -4.24 -22.14 28.43
C GLU A 290 -4.55 -21.20 27.25
N GLU A 291 -4.16 -19.93 27.33
CA GLU A 291 -4.30 -18.97 26.23
C GLU A 291 -3.50 -19.38 24.99
N LEU A 292 -2.25 -19.81 25.17
CA LEU A 292 -1.40 -20.27 24.08
C LEU A 292 -1.94 -21.56 23.44
N LEU A 293 -2.59 -22.45 24.21
CA LEU A 293 -3.29 -23.62 23.68
C LEU A 293 -4.54 -23.24 22.88
N LEU A 294 -5.34 -22.29 23.38
CA LEU A 294 -6.52 -21.79 22.69
C LEU A 294 -6.16 -21.08 21.38
N GLU A 295 -5.11 -20.26 21.40
CA GLU A 295 -4.61 -19.57 20.22
C GLU A 295 -4.03 -20.57 19.19
N LYS A 296 -3.27 -21.57 19.62
CA LYS A 296 -2.83 -22.67 18.75
C LYS A 296 -3.99 -23.43 18.14
N LYS A 297 -5.04 -23.71 18.92
CA LYS A 297 -6.25 -24.38 18.43
C LYS A 297 -6.98 -23.51 17.39
N PHE A 298 -7.13 -22.22 17.67
CA PHE A 298 -7.73 -21.26 16.75
C PHE A 298 -6.99 -21.21 15.40
N TYR A 299 -5.66 -21.09 15.41
CA TYR A 299 -4.87 -21.10 14.18
C TYR A 299 -4.90 -22.45 13.47
N SER A 300 -4.88 -23.56 14.21
CA SER A 300 -5.01 -24.90 13.63
C SER A 300 -6.33 -25.07 12.88
N GLU A 301 -7.45 -24.63 13.47
CA GLU A 301 -8.76 -24.65 12.82
C GLU A 301 -8.82 -23.70 11.62
N HIS A 302 -8.21 -22.51 11.71
CA HIS A 302 -8.14 -21.56 10.60
C HIS A 302 -7.33 -22.12 9.42
N ILE A 303 -6.15 -22.69 9.69
CA ILE A 303 -5.31 -23.35 8.69
C ILE A 303 -6.07 -24.54 8.07
N SER A 304 -6.78 -25.34 8.86
CA SER A 304 -7.59 -26.45 8.34
C SER A 304 -8.70 -25.96 7.39
N LYS A 305 -9.41 -24.89 7.75
CA LYS A 305 -10.42 -24.27 6.89
C LYS A 305 -9.83 -23.72 5.60
N SER A 306 -8.74 -22.97 5.68
CA SER A 306 -8.05 -22.45 4.49
C SER A 306 -7.51 -23.57 3.60
N LYS A 307 -7.00 -24.66 4.18
CA LYS A 307 -6.58 -25.85 3.41
C LYS A 307 -7.75 -26.52 2.70
N ALA A 308 -8.88 -26.69 3.37
CA ALA A 308 -10.09 -27.25 2.77
C ALA A 308 -10.60 -26.38 1.61
N GLU A 309 -10.51 -25.05 1.73
CA GLU A 309 -10.88 -24.12 0.66
C GLU A 309 -9.91 -24.16 -0.52
N ILE A 310 -8.60 -24.26 -0.27
CA ILE A 310 -7.60 -24.47 -1.32
C ILE A 310 -7.85 -25.78 -2.07
N GLU A 311 -8.18 -26.86 -1.37
CA GLU A 311 -8.43 -28.15 -2.01
C GLU A 311 -9.72 -28.13 -2.84
N LYS A 312 -10.78 -27.48 -2.31
CA LYS A 312 -12.02 -27.25 -3.07
C LYS A 312 -11.75 -26.45 -4.35
N LEU A 313 -10.96 -25.38 -4.27
CA LEU A 313 -10.58 -24.57 -5.43
C LEU A 313 -9.73 -25.36 -6.43
N ARG A 314 -8.86 -26.26 -5.95
CA ARG A 314 -8.10 -27.16 -6.83
C ARG A 314 -9.01 -28.16 -7.54
N GLU A 315 -9.96 -28.77 -6.84
CA GLU A 315 -10.94 -29.67 -7.45
C GLU A 315 -11.82 -28.95 -8.49
N GLU A 316 -12.24 -27.72 -8.20
CA GLU A 316 -12.98 -26.87 -9.15
C GLU A 316 -12.12 -26.54 -10.38
N ASN A 317 -10.85 -26.19 -10.18
CA ASN A 317 -9.93 -25.88 -11.28
C ASN A 317 -9.60 -27.13 -12.14
N GLU A 318 -9.47 -28.30 -11.52
CA GLU A 318 -9.31 -29.56 -12.24
C GLU A 318 -10.60 -29.94 -13.02
N LYS A 319 -11.78 -29.67 -12.45
CA LYS A 319 -13.07 -29.82 -13.16
C LYS A 319 -13.15 -28.87 -14.35
N TYR A 320 -12.77 -27.61 -14.20
CA TYR A 320 -12.74 -26.64 -15.30
C TYR A 320 -11.73 -27.03 -16.38
N GLN A 321 -10.55 -27.52 -16.02
CA GLN A 321 -9.58 -28.04 -17.00
C GLN A 321 -10.11 -29.27 -17.74
N LYS A 322 -10.81 -30.19 -17.05
CA LYS A 322 -11.46 -31.34 -17.68
C LYS A 322 -12.57 -30.91 -18.64
N LEU A 323 -13.44 -29.98 -18.23
CA LEU A 323 -14.47 -29.38 -19.10
C LEU A 323 -13.87 -28.70 -20.33
N LEU A 324 -12.83 -27.88 -20.15
CA LEU A 324 -12.15 -27.19 -21.25
C LEU A 324 -11.49 -28.18 -22.23
N SER A 325 -10.92 -29.28 -21.70
CA SER A 325 -10.32 -30.33 -22.53
C SER A 325 -11.36 -31.16 -23.29
N ALA A 326 -12.55 -31.36 -22.71
CA ALA A 326 -13.68 -32.02 -23.36
C ALA A 326 -14.28 -31.11 -24.46
N ASP A 327 -14.41 -29.81 -24.20
CA ASP A 327 -14.93 -28.79 -25.13
C ASP A 327 -14.08 -28.62 -26.41
N LEU A 328 -12.77 -28.84 -26.28
CA LEU A 328 -11.82 -28.83 -27.40
C LEU A 328 -11.90 -30.10 -28.28
N SER A 329 -12.56 -31.16 -27.81
CA SER A 329 -12.59 -32.47 -28.49
C SER A 329 -13.92 -32.84 -29.16
N ALA A 330 -15.00 -32.09 -28.93
CA ALA A 330 -16.34 -32.40 -29.45
C ALA A 330 -16.82 -31.43 -30.55
N GLU A 331 -17.44 -32.00 -31.60
CA GLU A 331 -17.94 -31.31 -32.80
C GLU A 331 -19.07 -30.28 -32.52
N PRO A 332 -19.25 -29.26 -33.39
CA PRO A 332 -19.91 -27.99 -33.03
C PRO A 332 -21.45 -28.00 -32.91
N LYS A 333 -22.15 -29.08 -33.29
CA LYS A 333 -23.60 -28.99 -33.59
C LYS A 333 -24.55 -29.19 -32.41
N ASN A 334 -24.10 -29.68 -31.25
CA ASN A 334 -24.97 -29.91 -30.07
C ASN A 334 -24.69 -28.96 -28.87
N LYS A 335 -23.75 -28.02 -29.00
CA LYS A 335 -23.18 -27.26 -27.87
C LYS A 335 -24.19 -26.36 -27.13
N THR A 336 -25.13 -25.75 -27.85
CA THR A 336 -26.07 -24.79 -27.25
C THR A 336 -27.14 -25.47 -26.40
N GLN A 337 -27.55 -26.69 -26.77
CA GLN A 337 -28.60 -27.43 -26.07
C GLN A 337 -28.08 -28.14 -24.82
N GLU A 338 -26.86 -28.68 -24.87
CA GLU A 338 -26.21 -29.34 -23.73
C GLU A 338 -25.76 -28.32 -22.68
N PHE A 339 -25.28 -27.14 -23.11
CA PHE A 339 -24.97 -26.03 -22.19
C PHE A 339 -26.23 -25.53 -21.46
N ALA A 340 -27.34 -25.32 -22.19
CA ALA A 340 -28.60 -24.91 -21.57
C ALA A 340 -29.14 -25.98 -20.59
N GLN A 341 -29.04 -27.26 -20.92
CA GLN A 341 -29.44 -28.34 -20.00
C GLN A 341 -28.56 -28.40 -18.75
N ASN A 342 -27.24 -28.26 -18.90
CA ASN A 342 -26.31 -28.24 -17.76
C ASN A 342 -26.52 -27.02 -16.86
N GLU A 343 -26.88 -25.87 -17.44
CA GLU A 343 -27.20 -24.66 -16.69
C GLU A 343 -28.50 -24.81 -15.90
N ILE A 344 -29.53 -25.42 -16.48
CA ILE A 344 -30.79 -25.75 -15.79
C ILE A 344 -30.55 -26.72 -14.64
N ILE A 345 -29.73 -27.76 -14.85
CA ILE A 345 -29.40 -28.74 -13.80
C ILE A 345 -28.63 -28.06 -12.65
N ARG A 346 -27.70 -27.15 -12.97
CA ARG A 346 -26.94 -26.39 -11.95
C ARG A 346 -27.86 -25.48 -11.14
N LEU A 347 -28.71 -24.69 -11.80
CA LEU A 347 -29.66 -23.80 -11.14
C LEU A 347 -30.70 -24.56 -10.30
N ALA A 348 -31.12 -25.75 -10.74
CA ALA A 348 -31.98 -26.63 -9.96
C ALA A 348 -31.28 -27.17 -8.70
N ALA A 349 -30.02 -27.57 -8.80
CA ALA A 349 -29.23 -28.03 -7.66
C ALA A 349 -28.97 -26.90 -6.64
N GLU A 350 -28.72 -25.68 -7.11
CA GLU A 350 -28.54 -24.51 -6.25
C GLU A 350 -29.84 -24.10 -5.55
N SER A 351 -30.96 -24.16 -6.26
CA SER A 351 -32.30 -23.92 -5.68
C SER A 351 -32.65 -24.95 -4.61
N LEU A 352 -32.29 -26.23 -4.81
CA LEU A 352 -32.48 -27.28 -3.82
C LEU A 352 -31.60 -27.07 -2.58
N ALA A 353 -30.33 -26.71 -2.75
CA ALA A 353 -29.43 -26.41 -1.64
C ALA A 353 -29.84 -25.16 -0.84
N LEU A 354 -30.40 -24.15 -1.53
CA LEU A 354 -31.03 -22.99 -0.90
C LEU A 354 -32.24 -23.42 -0.06
N GLN A 355 -33.10 -24.28 -0.60
CA GLN A 355 -34.28 -24.80 0.11
C GLN A 355 -33.88 -25.61 1.36
N GLU A 356 -32.91 -26.53 1.25
CA GLU A 356 -32.42 -27.30 2.40
C GLU A 356 -31.84 -26.42 3.52
N ARG A 357 -31.21 -25.30 3.15
CA ARG A 357 -30.67 -24.34 4.12
C ARG A 357 -31.77 -23.53 4.80
N VAL A 358 -32.83 -23.15 4.06
CA VAL A 358 -34.04 -22.54 4.63
C VAL A 358 -34.73 -23.51 5.59
N ASP A 359 -34.81 -24.80 5.23
CA ASP A 359 -35.41 -25.83 6.08
C ASP A 359 -34.59 -26.05 7.37
N LYS A 360 -33.26 -26.14 7.28
CA LYS A 360 -32.37 -26.23 8.46
C LYS A 360 -32.46 -25.02 9.38
N LEU A 361 -32.56 -23.81 8.82
CA LEU A 361 -32.73 -22.59 9.60
C LEU A 361 -34.12 -22.54 10.26
N SER A 362 -35.15 -23.00 9.56
CA SER A 362 -36.52 -23.11 10.09
C SER A 362 -36.61 -24.12 11.23
N GLU A 363 -35.93 -25.26 11.10
CA GLU A 363 -35.85 -26.28 12.14
C GLU A 363 -35.06 -25.78 13.36
N SER A 364 -33.97 -25.03 13.13
CA SER A 364 -33.20 -24.38 14.20
C SER A 364 -34.03 -23.32 14.93
N CYS A 365 -34.79 -22.50 14.19
CA CYS A 365 -35.74 -21.55 14.79
C CYS A 365 -36.80 -22.27 15.63
N ARG A 366 -37.31 -23.42 15.16
CA ARG A 366 -38.26 -24.25 15.92
C ARG A 366 -37.63 -24.82 17.19
N ARG A 367 -36.37 -25.27 17.14
CA ARG A 367 -35.61 -25.73 18.32
C ARG A 367 -35.42 -24.62 19.34
N TYR A 368 -34.97 -23.43 18.91
CA TYR A 368 -34.83 -22.27 19.80
C TYR A 368 -36.18 -21.83 20.38
N LYS A 369 -37.26 -21.82 19.59
CA LYS A 369 -38.61 -21.51 20.08
C LYS A 369 -39.11 -22.53 21.12
N ASN A 370 -38.73 -23.80 20.98
CA ASN A 370 -39.03 -24.83 21.98
C ASN A 370 -38.17 -24.68 23.24
N GLN A 371 -36.90 -24.33 23.09
CA GLN A 371 -35.99 -24.09 24.21
C GLN A 371 -36.42 -22.86 25.02
N ILE A 372 -36.85 -21.79 24.34
CA ILE A 372 -37.46 -20.61 24.96
C ILE A 372 -38.73 -21.01 25.71
N ARG A 373 -39.66 -21.76 25.10
CA ARG A 373 -40.86 -22.26 25.80
C ARG A 373 -40.54 -23.09 27.05
N LEU A 374 -39.49 -23.90 27.01
CA LEU A 374 -39.10 -24.73 28.14
C LEU A 374 -38.51 -23.89 29.28
N LEU A 375 -37.75 -22.85 28.95
CA LEU A 375 -37.24 -21.87 29.93
C LEU A 375 -38.36 -21.01 30.51
N VAL A 376 -39.35 -20.63 29.70
CA VAL A 376 -40.57 -19.93 30.13
C VAL A 376 -41.37 -20.79 31.11
N ASN A 377 -41.54 -22.09 30.84
CA ASN A 377 -42.23 -23.00 31.76
C ASN A 377 -41.45 -23.19 33.08
N LYS A 378 -40.13 -23.26 33.03
CA LYS A 378 -39.29 -23.29 34.26
C LYS A 378 -39.38 -21.99 35.06
N LEU A 379 -39.54 -20.84 34.39
CA LEU A 379 -39.75 -19.55 35.06
C LEU A 379 -41.15 -19.47 35.71
N LYS A 380 -42.17 -20.07 35.10
CA LYS A 380 -43.52 -20.21 35.69
C LYS A 380 -43.53 -21.13 36.92
N GLU A 381 -42.76 -22.23 36.90
CA GLU A 381 -42.61 -23.12 38.07
C GLU A 381 -41.92 -22.45 39.27
N VAL A 382 -41.15 -21.38 39.04
CA VAL A 382 -40.45 -20.60 40.07
C VAL A 382 -41.28 -19.37 40.54
N GLY A 383 -42.53 -19.22 40.06
CA GLY A 383 -43.45 -18.19 40.54
C GLY A 383 -43.28 -16.80 39.89
N ILE A 384 -42.70 -16.75 38.69
CA ILE A 384 -42.61 -15.52 37.88
C ILE A 384 -43.69 -15.58 36.79
N ASP A 385 -44.80 -14.86 36.99
CA ASP A 385 -45.96 -14.87 36.08
C ASP A 385 -45.84 -13.91 34.87
N ASP A 386 -44.81 -13.05 34.84
CA ASP A 386 -44.62 -11.99 33.85
C ASP A 386 -43.87 -12.44 32.56
N VAL A 387 -44.22 -13.61 32.02
CA VAL A 387 -43.50 -14.22 30.88
C VAL A 387 -44.35 -14.34 29.61
N ASN A 388 -45.60 -13.88 29.62
CA ASN A 388 -46.49 -13.96 28.46
C ASN A 388 -46.16 -12.90 27.38
N ASP A 389 -45.47 -11.81 27.71
CA ASP A 389 -45.14 -10.72 26.76
C ASP A 389 -44.03 -11.07 25.74
N ILE A 390 -43.33 -12.20 25.91
CA ILE A 390 -42.22 -12.59 25.01
C ILE A 390 -42.71 -13.39 23.79
N LEU A 391 -43.95 -13.91 23.80
CA LEU A 391 -44.41 -14.87 22.79
C LEU A 391 -45.42 -14.33 21.77
N ASP A 392 -46.03 -13.15 21.99
CA ASP A 392 -47.07 -12.62 21.11
C ASP A 392 -46.69 -11.23 20.56
N SER A 393 -46.04 -11.23 19.39
CA SER A 393 -45.99 -10.06 18.50
C SER A 393 -46.52 -10.49 17.13
N ASN A 394 -47.83 -10.67 17.07
CA ASN A 394 -48.63 -10.55 15.85
C ASN A 394 -49.75 -9.56 16.19
N ASP A 395 -49.69 -8.34 15.64
CA ASP A 395 -50.78 -7.36 15.73
C ASP A 395 -52.11 -7.96 15.25
N PRO A 396 -53.24 -7.67 15.92
CA PRO A 396 -54.12 -6.62 15.39
C PRO A 396 -54.94 -5.78 16.43
N VAL A 397 -55.20 -4.53 16.06
CA VAL A 397 -56.42 -3.68 16.24
C VAL A 397 -57.05 -3.46 17.67
N VAL A 398 -57.09 -2.17 18.03
CA VAL A 398 -57.65 -1.39 19.18
C VAL A 398 -59.20 -1.49 19.33
N PRO A 399 -59.93 -1.06 20.41
CA PRO A 399 -59.85 -1.07 21.92
C PRO A 399 -61.22 -1.60 22.54
N PRO A 400 -61.78 -1.24 23.74
CA PRO A 400 -61.34 -0.48 24.94
C PRO A 400 -61.71 -1.08 26.34
N ASN A 401 -61.19 -0.41 27.39
CA ASN A 401 -61.73 -0.16 28.76
C ASN A 401 -61.04 -0.76 30.01
N ALA A 402 -60.87 0.17 30.96
CA ALA A 402 -60.88 0.06 32.43
C ALA A 402 -59.55 -0.08 33.21
N SER A 403 -59.07 1.09 33.64
CA SER A 403 -58.86 1.54 35.04
C SER A 403 -57.78 0.93 35.97
N MET A 404 -56.78 1.79 36.24
CA MET A 404 -56.29 2.30 37.54
C MET A 404 -55.31 1.51 38.45
N THR A 405 -54.12 2.12 38.57
CA THR A 405 -53.31 2.46 39.77
C THR A 405 -52.53 1.39 40.55
N LEU A 406 -51.20 1.51 40.59
CA LEU A 406 -50.42 2.04 41.73
C LEU A 406 -48.92 2.15 41.38
N GLU A 407 -48.33 3.31 41.70
CA GLU A 407 -46.91 3.63 41.50
C GLU A 407 -46.00 2.87 42.47
N MET A 408 -44.90 2.31 41.94
CA MET A 408 -43.64 2.18 42.67
C MET A 408 -42.49 2.55 41.71
N ALA A 409 -41.72 3.55 42.09
CA ALA A 409 -40.62 4.08 41.28
C ALA A 409 -39.53 3.02 41.04
N PRO A 410 -39.19 2.67 39.78
CA PRO A 410 -38.08 1.77 39.52
C PRO A 410 -36.76 2.56 39.55
N VAL A 411 -35.83 2.09 40.37
CA VAL A 411 -34.42 2.48 40.35
C VAL A 411 -33.89 2.31 38.93
N THR A 412 -33.58 3.43 38.27
CA THR A 412 -33.04 3.48 36.91
C THR A 412 -31.67 2.80 36.85
N ARG A 413 -31.62 1.54 36.43
CA ARG A 413 -30.42 1.00 35.79
C ARG A 413 -30.32 1.68 34.42
N LYS A 414 -29.36 2.60 34.25
CA LYS A 414 -29.11 3.26 32.96
C LYS A 414 -28.85 2.17 31.91
N LYS A 415 -29.83 1.89 31.07
CA LYS A 415 -29.66 1.23 29.77
C LYS A 415 -28.56 2.01 29.06
N GLU A 416 -27.45 1.36 28.68
CA GLU A 416 -26.45 1.99 27.81
C GLU A 416 -27.20 2.49 26.58
N ARG A 417 -27.27 3.82 26.41
CA ARG A 417 -27.97 4.43 25.28
C ARG A 417 -27.14 4.13 24.03
N GLU A 418 -27.67 3.33 23.12
CA GLU A 418 -27.06 3.15 21.81
C GLU A 418 -27.22 4.42 20.99
N TYR A 419 -26.15 5.21 20.87
CA TYR A 419 -26.16 6.41 20.06
C TYR A 419 -26.11 6.08 18.57
N LEU A 420 -26.85 6.84 17.78
CA LEU A 420 -26.88 6.71 16.33
C LEU A 420 -25.68 7.36 15.66
N GLY A 421 -25.00 8.30 16.35
CA GLY A 421 -23.84 9.02 15.82
C GLY A 421 -24.27 10.29 15.08
N MET A 422 -25.20 11.05 15.67
CA MET A 422 -25.67 12.34 15.17
C MET A 422 -25.62 13.39 16.27
N PHE A 423 -25.49 14.66 15.90
CA PHE A 423 -25.60 15.79 16.83
C PHE A 423 -26.74 16.72 16.42
N GLU A 424 -27.74 16.82 17.28
CA GLU A 424 -28.79 17.83 17.17
C GLU A 424 -28.31 19.16 17.76
N TYR A 425 -28.73 20.27 17.17
CA TYR A 425 -28.50 21.61 17.72
C TYR A 425 -29.66 22.55 17.40
N LYS A 426 -29.84 23.59 18.22
CA LYS A 426 -30.81 24.66 17.97
C LYS A 426 -30.22 25.70 17.03
N ILE A 427 -31.02 26.18 16.08
CA ILE A 427 -30.56 27.15 15.06
C ILE A 427 -30.01 28.46 15.68
N GLN A 428 -30.51 28.84 16.86
CA GLN A 428 -30.06 30.03 17.61
C GLN A 428 -28.61 29.91 18.09
N ASP A 429 -28.15 28.68 18.33
CA ASP A 429 -26.84 28.38 18.90
C ASP A 429 -25.77 28.15 17.82
N GLU A 430 -26.15 28.08 16.53
CA GLU A 430 -25.24 27.80 15.40
C GLU A 430 -24.02 28.72 15.39
N GLY A 431 -24.25 30.02 15.56
CA GLY A 431 -23.18 31.01 15.56
C GLY A 431 -22.17 30.80 16.68
N LEU A 432 -22.63 30.35 17.86
CA LEU A 432 -21.77 30.05 19.00
C LEU A 432 -21.00 28.75 18.79
N ILE A 433 -21.65 27.71 18.26
CA ILE A 433 -21.02 26.43 17.91
C ILE A 433 -19.89 26.66 16.89
N ILE A 434 -20.18 27.36 15.79
CA ILE A 434 -19.19 27.68 14.76
C ILE A 434 -18.05 28.53 15.32
N LYS A 435 -18.35 29.48 16.21
CA LYS A 435 -17.33 30.30 16.87
C LYS A 435 -16.39 29.42 17.72
N LYS A 436 -16.92 28.58 18.60
CA LYS A 436 -16.13 27.71 19.48
C LYS A 436 -15.37 26.63 18.71
N LEU A 437 -16.04 25.94 17.78
CA LEU A 437 -15.48 24.81 17.04
C LEU A 437 -14.48 25.24 15.95
N ILE A 438 -14.63 26.44 15.38
CA ILE A 438 -13.83 26.91 14.24
C ILE A 438 -13.00 28.16 14.53
N SER A 439 -13.64 29.22 15.02
CA SER A 439 -12.99 30.54 15.12
C SER A 439 -12.04 30.66 16.32
N ASP A 440 -12.42 30.06 17.44
CA ASP A 440 -11.71 30.15 18.73
C ASP A 440 -10.86 28.91 19.02
N LEU A 441 -10.98 27.85 18.19
CA LEU A 441 -10.18 26.64 18.33
C LEU A 441 -8.69 26.93 18.10
N LYS A 442 -7.89 26.80 19.16
CA LYS A 442 -6.44 27.00 19.13
C LYS A 442 -5.73 25.72 18.68
N PRO A 443 -4.65 25.80 17.89
CA PRO A 443 -3.88 24.64 17.46
C PRO A 443 -3.43 23.76 18.63
N LYS A 444 -2.89 24.36 19.70
CA LYS A 444 -2.49 23.64 20.92
C LYS A 444 -3.62 22.83 21.55
N THR A 445 -4.84 23.37 21.57
CA THR A 445 -6.02 22.64 22.04
C THR A 445 -6.37 21.52 21.05
N ALA A 446 -6.36 21.80 19.75
CA ALA A 446 -6.70 20.82 18.72
C ALA A 446 -5.80 19.58 18.74
N VAL A 447 -4.50 19.71 19.07
CA VAL A 447 -3.57 18.57 19.20
C VAL A 447 -3.95 17.61 20.34
N THR A 448 -4.65 18.10 21.36
CA THR A 448 -5.15 17.24 22.47
C THR A 448 -6.41 16.46 22.10
N LEU A 449 -7.04 16.78 20.97
CA LEU A 449 -8.29 16.18 20.52
C LEU A 449 -8.00 15.03 19.54
N LEU A 450 -9.02 14.21 19.30
CA LEU A 450 -9.01 13.27 18.18
C LEU A 450 -8.69 14.03 16.86
N PRO A 451 -7.73 13.58 16.05
CA PRO A 451 -7.40 14.25 14.80
C PRO A 451 -8.62 14.36 13.87
N GLY A 452 -8.91 15.57 13.41
CA GLY A 452 -10.10 15.83 12.59
C GLY A 452 -11.42 15.87 13.36
N LEU A 453 -11.41 15.88 14.71
CA LEU A 453 -12.64 15.94 15.53
C LEU A 453 -13.62 17.03 15.10
N PRO A 454 -13.21 18.28 14.82
CA PRO A 454 -14.12 19.29 14.28
C PRO A 454 -14.86 18.84 13.03
N ALA A 455 -14.18 18.18 12.10
CA ALA A 455 -14.80 17.65 10.88
C ALA A 455 -15.83 16.54 11.16
N TYR A 456 -15.59 15.67 12.15
CA TYR A 456 -16.56 14.65 12.56
C TYR A 456 -17.78 15.26 13.22
N ILE A 457 -17.60 16.22 14.13
CA ILE A 457 -18.72 16.92 14.79
C ILE A 457 -19.59 17.61 13.73
N LEU A 458 -18.97 18.35 12.80
CA LEU A 458 -19.68 19.00 11.70
C LEU A 458 -20.43 18.01 10.81
N PHE A 459 -19.83 16.86 10.49
CA PHE A 459 -20.49 15.82 9.71
C PHE A 459 -21.67 15.19 10.48
N MET A 460 -21.52 14.92 11.78
CA MET A 460 -22.60 14.38 12.62
C MET A 460 -23.78 15.36 12.76
N MET A 461 -23.52 16.68 12.73
CA MET A 461 -24.55 17.71 12.64
C MET A 461 -25.26 17.68 11.28
N LEU A 462 -24.52 17.57 10.17
CA LEU A 462 -25.09 17.43 8.83
C LEU A 462 -25.96 16.18 8.70
N ARG A 463 -25.50 15.07 9.27
CA ARG A 463 -26.24 13.80 9.29
C ARG A 463 -27.55 13.88 10.07
N HIS A 464 -27.60 14.64 11.17
CA HIS A 464 -28.86 14.92 11.85
C HIS A 464 -29.83 15.69 10.94
N MET A 465 -29.34 16.71 10.22
CA MET A 465 -30.17 17.51 9.31
C MET A 465 -30.71 16.70 8.14
N ASP A 466 -29.90 15.78 7.60
CA ASP A 466 -30.35 14.78 6.62
C ASP A 466 -31.41 13.84 7.21
N HIS A 467 -31.29 13.44 8.47
CA HIS A 467 -32.26 12.56 9.12
C HIS A 467 -33.65 13.21 9.31
N VAL A 468 -33.70 14.53 9.57
CA VAL A 468 -34.94 15.28 9.80
C VAL A 468 -35.45 16.04 8.58
N ASP A 469 -34.77 15.91 7.43
CA ASP A 469 -35.11 16.58 6.17
C ASP A 469 -35.12 18.13 6.27
N ASP A 470 -34.12 18.71 6.95
CA ASP A 470 -33.97 20.18 7.09
C ASP A 470 -32.89 20.73 6.14
N GLU A 471 -33.24 20.82 4.85
CA GLU A 471 -32.37 21.31 3.79
C GLU A 471 -31.89 22.78 4.00
N PRO A 472 -32.75 23.74 4.40
CA PRO A 472 -32.33 25.13 4.61
C PRO A 472 -31.26 25.26 5.71
N LYS A 473 -31.43 24.52 6.82
CA LYS A 473 -30.46 24.52 7.93
C LYS A 473 -29.15 23.86 7.54
N MET A 474 -29.18 22.84 6.68
CA MET A 474 -27.97 22.24 6.09
C MET A 474 -27.18 23.25 5.23
N HIS A 475 -27.87 23.95 4.32
CA HIS A 475 -27.27 25.00 3.49
C HIS A 475 -26.64 26.12 4.33
N GLN A 476 -27.35 26.52 5.40
CA GLN A 476 -26.86 27.53 6.34
C GLN A 476 -25.58 27.08 7.05
N LEU A 477 -25.56 25.85 7.60
CA LEU A 477 -24.37 25.32 8.28
C LEU A 477 -23.16 25.26 7.33
N MET A 478 -23.35 24.72 6.11
CA MET A 478 -22.25 24.61 5.14
C MET A 478 -21.67 25.98 4.76
N LYS A 479 -22.53 26.99 4.61
CA LYS A 479 -22.12 28.38 4.38
C LYS A 479 -21.38 28.96 5.60
N ALA A 480 -21.86 28.68 6.81
CA ALA A 480 -21.25 29.15 8.05
C ALA A 480 -19.84 28.55 8.25
N VAL A 481 -19.69 27.23 8.07
CA VAL A 481 -18.40 26.52 8.13
C VAL A 481 -17.41 27.11 7.15
N ARG A 482 -17.79 27.22 5.86
CA ARG A 482 -16.95 27.81 4.81
C ARG A 482 -16.49 29.23 5.17
N THR A 483 -17.40 30.05 5.67
CA THR A 483 -17.13 31.46 5.99
C THR A 483 -16.21 31.58 7.20
N ALA A 484 -16.47 30.79 8.25
CA ALA A 484 -15.66 30.77 9.46
C ALA A 484 -14.23 30.31 9.17
N VAL A 485 -14.04 29.20 8.45
CA VAL A 485 -12.69 28.70 8.09
C VAL A 485 -11.91 29.74 7.28
N LYS A 486 -12.54 30.32 6.24
CA LYS A 486 -11.90 31.39 5.45
C LYS A 486 -11.53 32.60 6.31
N LYS A 487 -12.40 33.01 7.24
CA LYS A 487 -12.15 34.15 8.14
C LYS A 487 -11.02 33.85 9.13
N THR A 488 -10.99 32.65 9.72
CA THR A 488 -9.94 32.20 10.64
C THR A 488 -8.58 32.20 9.96
N LEU A 489 -8.49 31.61 8.76
CA LEU A 489 -7.23 31.54 8.02
C LEU A 489 -6.76 32.90 7.52
N LYS A 490 -7.66 33.80 7.10
CA LYS A 490 -7.28 35.19 6.80
C LYS A 490 -6.77 35.95 8.03
N LYS A 491 -7.38 35.75 9.20
CA LYS A 491 -6.95 36.40 10.46
C LYS A 491 -5.63 35.82 10.99
N ARG A 492 -5.31 34.57 10.66
CA ARG A 492 -4.11 33.84 11.10
C ARG A 492 -3.21 33.47 9.91
N ALA A 493 -3.13 34.33 8.91
CA ALA A 493 -2.50 34.04 7.62
C ALA A 493 -1.00 33.67 7.71
N GLU A 494 -0.32 34.06 8.79
CA GLU A 494 1.12 33.77 8.98
C GLU A 494 1.39 32.47 9.74
N SER A 495 0.36 31.79 10.25
CA SER A 495 0.55 30.57 11.05
C SER A 495 0.41 29.32 10.18
N VAL A 496 1.50 28.56 10.11
CA VAL A 496 1.53 27.22 9.48
C VAL A 496 0.59 26.26 10.22
N GLU A 497 0.56 26.31 11.55
CA GLU A 497 -0.30 25.45 12.39
C GLU A 497 -1.79 25.59 12.05
N TYR A 498 -2.30 26.82 11.95
CA TYR A 498 -3.71 27.04 11.60
C TYR A 498 -4.03 26.56 10.17
N ASN A 499 -3.13 26.78 9.22
CA ASN A 499 -3.31 26.30 7.85
C ASN A 499 -3.30 24.76 7.79
N ALA A 500 -2.36 24.10 8.46
CA ALA A 500 -2.29 22.64 8.54
C ALA A 500 -3.52 22.04 9.21
N LEU A 501 -3.94 22.61 10.36
CA LEU A 501 -5.14 22.19 11.10
C LEU A 501 -6.40 22.25 10.23
N TRP A 502 -6.64 23.37 9.56
CA TRP A 502 -7.85 23.54 8.75
C TRP A 502 -7.76 22.81 7.41
N LEU A 503 -6.58 22.63 6.83
CA LEU A 503 -6.40 21.77 5.67
C LEU A 503 -6.80 20.33 6.00
N ALA A 504 -6.28 19.77 7.11
CA ALA A 504 -6.62 18.42 7.56
C ALA A 504 -8.11 18.27 7.88
N ASN A 505 -8.73 19.24 8.59
CA ASN A 505 -10.15 19.18 8.93
C ASN A 505 -11.06 19.33 7.70
N MET A 506 -10.75 20.23 6.75
CA MET A 506 -11.57 20.38 5.55
C MET A 506 -11.50 19.14 4.65
N LEU A 507 -10.31 18.53 4.52
CA LEU A 507 -10.15 17.26 3.82
C LEU A 507 -10.84 16.11 4.54
N ARG A 508 -10.78 16.07 5.87
CA ARG A 508 -11.51 15.07 6.65
C ARG A 508 -13.02 15.23 6.47
N LEU A 509 -13.55 16.45 6.48
CA LEU A 509 -14.97 16.71 6.23
C LEU A 509 -15.38 16.28 4.82
N LEU A 510 -14.58 16.60 3.80
CA LEU A 510 -14.77 16.12 2.43
C LEU A 510 -14.76 14.60 2.35
N ASN A 511 -13.82 13.94 3.02
CA ASN A 511 -13.75 12.48 3.05
C ASN A 511 -14.93 11.87 3.81
N ASN A 512 -15.43 12.48 4.88
CA ASN A 512 -16.65 12.05 5.56
C ASN A 512 -17.88 12.17 4.62
N LEU A 513 -18.02 13.29 3.90
CA LEU A 513 -19.08 13.45 2.89
C LEU A 513 -19.00 12.42 1.76
N ARG A 514 -17.81 11.95 1.40
CA ARG A 514 -17.62 10.83 0.45
C ARG A 514 -17.95 9.49 1.09
N GLN A 515 -17.38 9.20 2.25
CA GLN A 515 -17.47 7.91 2.94
C GLN A 515 -18.91 7.53 3.30
N TYR A 516 -19.71 8.53 3.67
CA TYR A 516 -21.09 8.37 4.11
C TYR A 516 -22.10 8.92 3.08
N SER A 517 -21.72 9.11 1.81
CA SER A 517 -22.67 9.59 0.77
C SER A 517 -23.73 8.56 0.41
N GLY A 518 -23.48 7.28 0.66
CA GLY A 518 -24.29 6.18 0.11
C GLY A 518 -23.73 5.61 -1.20
N ASP A 519 -22.74 6.26 -1.82
CA ASP A 519 -22.13 5.78 -3.06
C ASP A 519 -21.29 4.51 -2.82
N THR A 520 -21.52 3.47 -3.62
CA THR A 520 -20.84 2.17 -3.47
C THR A 520 -19.32 2.27 -3.61
N ILE A 521 -18.83 3.22 -4.41
CA ILE A 521 -17.39 3.47 -4.61
C ILE A 521 -16.65 3.85 -3.32
N TYR A 522 -17.35 4.46 -2.35
CA TYR A 522 -16.77 4.91 -1.09
C TYR A 522 -17.04 3.96 0.09
N GLN A 523 -17.89 2.94 -0.11
CA GLN A 523 -18.30 1.99 0.94
C GLN A 523 -17.40 0.77 1.07
N SER A 524 -16.48 0.54 0.13
CA SER A 524 -15.61 -0.65 0.10
C SER A 524 -14.76 -0.83 1.37
N ALA A 525 -14.39 0.26 2.04
CA ALA A 525 -13.60 0.26 3.27
C ALA A 525 -14.46 0.39 4.55
N ASN A 526 -15.78 0.53 4.42
CA ASN A 526 -16.68 0.76 5.55
C ASN A 526 -17.06 -0.53 6.27
N THR A 527 -17.28 -0.42 7.58
CA THR A 527 -17.96 -1.46 8.36
C THR A 527 -19.47 -1.46 8.07
N PRO A 528 -20.19 -2.57 8.36
CA PRO A 528 -21.65 -2.60 8.24
C PRO A 528 -22.34 -1.48 9.02
N ARG A 529 -21.83 -1.14 10.22
CA ARG A 529 -22.36 -0.06 11.04
C ARG A 529 -22.14 1.32 10.39
N GLN A 530 -20.98 1.56 9.80
CA GLN A 530 -20.72 2.80 9.05
C GLN A 530 -21.62 2.94 7.83
N ASN A 531 -21.90 1.84 7.12
CA ASN A 531 -22.84 1.87 5.99
C ASN A 531 -24.28 2.19 6.42
N GLN A 532 -24.70 1.80 7.63
CA GLN A 532 -26.01 2.19 8.19
C GLN A 532 -26.09 3.70 8.52
N GLN A 533 -24.94 4.37 8.63
CA GLN A 533 -24.80 5.78 8.97
C GLN A 533 -24.67 6.69 7.73
N CYS A 534 -24.77 6.16 6.51
CA CYS A 534 -24.82 6.97 5.30
C CYS A 534 -26.01 7.94 5.31
N LEU A 535 -25.83 9.08 4.62
CA LEU A 535 -26.90 10.02 4.29
C LEU A 535 -27.95 9.31 3.44
N ARG A 536 -29.22 9.73 3.60
CA ARG A 536 -30.37 9.06 2.97
C ARG A 536 -31.22 9.99 2.13
N ILE A 537 -31.24 11.29 2.44
CA ILE A 537 -32.15 12.24 1.82
C ILE A 537 -31.39 13.17 0.87
N PHE A 538 -30.32 13.80 1.35
CA PHE A 538 -29.58 14.82 0.60
C PHE A 538 -28.45 14.24 -0.25
N ASP A 539 -28.39 14.64 -1.52
CA ASP A 539 -27.18 14.52 -2.33
C ASP A 539 -26.28 15.75 -2.12
N LEU A 540 -25.15 15.56 -1.44
CA LEU A 540 -24.19 16.62 -1.13
C LEU A 540 -23.04 16.70 -2.16
N SER A 541 -23.22 16.20 -3.38
CA SER A 541 -22.20 16.19 -4.43
C SER A 541 -21.62 17.58 -4.75
N GLU A 542 -22.46 18.60 -4.90
CA GLU A 542 -22.00 19.98 -5.17
C GLU A 542 -21.17 20.53 -4.01
N TYR A 543 -21.56 20.20 -2.78
CA TYR A 543 -20.82 20.58 -1.59
C TYR A 543 -19.45 19.90 -1.51
N ARG A 544 -19.31 18.66 -1.97
CA ARG A 544 -18.00 18.00 -2.08
C ARG A 544 -17.05 18.81 -2.98
N GLN A 545 -17.53 19.34 -4.09
CA GLN A 545 -16.73 20.22 -4.96
C GLN A 545 -16.36 21.51 -4.24
N VAL A 546 -17.32 22.17 -3.59
CA VAL A 546 -17.06 23.40 -2.83
C VAL A 546 -16.01 23.19 -1.73
N LEU A 547 -16.07 22.06 -1.00
CA LEU A 547 -15.07 21.73 0.01
C LEU A 547 -13.70 21.43 -0.61
N SER A 548 -13.67 20.76 -1.77
CA SER A 548 -12.44 20.52 -2.52
C SER A 548 -11.78 21.82 -2.96
N ASP A 549 -12.55 22.76 -3.52
CA ASP A 549 -12.03 24.07 -3.94
C ASP A 549 -11.47 24.88 -2.76
N ILE A 550 -12.13 24.79 -1.59
CA ILE A 550 -11.62 25.40 -0.36
C ILE A 550 -10.32 24.71 0.05
N ALA A 551 -10.24 23.38 0.01
CA ALA A 551 -9.01 22.67 0.35
C ALA A 551 -7.85 23.03 -0.59
N VAL A 552 -8.10 23.18 -1.89
CA VAL A 552 -7.10 23.70 -2.86
C VAL A 552 -6.67 25.11 -2.47
N TRP A 553 -7.62 26.00 -2.14
CA TRP A 553 -7.30 27.37 -1.71
C TRP A 553 -6.44 27.40 -0.43
N ILE A 554 -6.74 26.55 0.56
CA ILE A 554 -5.94 26.43 1.79
C ILE A 554 -4.55 25.88 1.47
N TYR A 555 -4.47 24.81 0.67
CA TYR A 555 -3.20 24.22 0.24
C TYR A 555 -2.31 25.25 -0.46
N GLN A 556 -2.85 25.97 -1.45
CA GLN A 556 -2.10 27.03 -2.14
C GLN A 556 -1.68 28.12 -1.16
N GLY A 557 -2.58 28.58 -0.28
CA GLY A 557 -2.23 29.56 0.75
C GLY A 557 -1.09 29.11 1.67
N LEU A 558 -1.08 27.84 2.05
CA LEU A 558 -0.01 27.23 2.85
C LEU A 558 1.32 27.19 2.08
N ILE A 559 1.31 26.78 0.81
CA ILE A 559 2.51 26.78 -0.04
C ILE A 559 3.11 28.18 -0.12
N HIS A 560 2.32 29.20 -0.46
CA HIS A 560 2.82 30.58 -0.55
C HIS A 560 3.37 31.10 0.79
N LEU A 561 2.74 30.72 1.92
CA LEU A 561 3.24 31.07 3.24
C LEU A 561 4.62 30.45 3.49
N LEU A 562 4.78 29.15 3.20
CA LEU A 562 6.02 28.42 3.40
C LEU A 562 7.12 28.93 2.48
N GLU A 563 6.84 29.13 1.19
CA GLU A 563 7.78 29.72 0.22
C GLU A 563 8.30 31.08 0.71
N ARG A 564 7.41 31.96 1.20
CA ARG A 564 7.79 33.27 1.76
C ARG A 564 8.66 33.15 3.02
N GLN A 565 8.45 32.13 3.85
CA GLN A 565 9.29 31.86 5.02
C GLN A 565 10.68 31.34 4.60
N LEU A 566 10.73 30.45 3.61
CA LEU A 566 11.97 29.87 3.11
C LEU A 566 12.80 30.85 2.28
N GLU A 567 12.18 31.77 1.54
CA GLU A 567 12.85 32.73 0.65
C GLU A 567 14.02 33.46 1.34
N ARG A 568 13.78 33.92 2.58
CA ARG A 568 14.77 34.67 3.38
C ARG A 568 15.95 33.81 3.85
N LEU A 569 15.80 32.49 3.80
CA LEU A 569 16.78 31.51 4.30
C LEU A 569 17.58 30.88 3.17
N ILE A 570 17.02 30.79 1.95
CA ILE A 570 17.63 30.07 0.83
C ILE A 570 18.99 30.67 0.46
N ILE A 571 19.10 31.97 0.23
CA ILE A 571 20.37 32.59 -0.17
C ILE A 571 21.45 32.43 0.90
N PRO A 572 21.21 32.81 2.18
CA PRO A 572 22.20 32.61 3.23
C PRO A 572 22.59 31.15 3.41
N ALA A 573 21.64 30.21 3.34
CA ALA A 573 21.88 28.79 3.61
C ALA A 573 22.56 28.05 2.46
N ILE A 574 22.17 28.32 1.21
CA ILE A 574 22.60 27.54 0.04
C ILE A 574 23.79 28.20 -0.66
N LEU A 575 23.76 29.52 -0.85
CA LEU A 575 24.69 30.23 -1.73
C LEU A 575 25.82 30.96 -0.99
N GLU A 576 25.56 31.48 0.21
CA GLU A 576 26.50 32.35 0.91
C GLU A 576 27.26 31.66 2.06
N HIS A 577 26.67 30.65 2.70
CA HIS A 577 27.28 29.97 3.84
C HIS A 577 28.54 29.16 3.48
N GLU A 578 29.68 29.57 4.02
CA GLU A 578 30.99 28.93 3.85
C GLU A 578 31.43 28.23 5.15
N GLU A 579 31.28 26.90 5.20
CA GLU A 579 31.80 26.07 6.30
C GLU A 579 33.19 25.50 6.01
N ILE A 580 33.50 25.29 4.72
CA ILE A 580 34.76 24.70 4.27
C ILE A 580 35.87 25.76 4.37
N SER A 581 36.72 25.62 5.38
CA SER A 581 37.86 26.51 5.61
C SER A 581 38.87 26.44 4.45
N GLY A 582 39.35 27.59 3.99
CA GLY A 582 40.37 27.70 2.94
C GLY A 582 39.85 27.84 1.51
N LEU A 583 38.53 27.89 1.28
CA LEU A 583 37.95 28.16 -0.06
C LEU A 583 37.87 29.65 -0.44
N SER A 584 37.80 30.53 0.56
CA SER A 584 37.88 31.98 0.38
C SER A 584 39.23 32.47 0.90
N GLY A 585 39.85 33.41 0.20
CA GLY A 585 41.09 34.07 0.62
C GLY A 585 40.99 34.73 2.01
N PRO A 586 42.06 35.38 2.51
CA PRO A 586 42.20 35.84 3.91
C PRO A 586 41.15 36.86 4.42
N SER A 587 40.14 37.21 3.62
CA SER A 587 39.01 38.08 3.97
C SER A 587 37.69 37.32 4.27
N ALA A 588 37.72 35.99 4.42
CA ALA A 588 36.53 35.22 4.76
C ALA A 588 35.97 35.65 6.13
N ARG A 589 34.74 36.19 6.14
CA ARG A 589 34.04 36.56 7.37
C ARG A 589 33.68 35.27 8.11
N PRO A 590 33.96 35.14 9.42
CA PRO A 590 33.61 33.93 10.16
C PRO A 590 32.10 33.67 10.06
N PRO A 591 31.67 32.39 9.95
CA PRO A 591 30.27 32.05 9.85
C PRO A 591 29.51 32.59 11.07
N GLN A 592 28.42 33.33 10.82
CA GLN A 592 27.55 33.79 11.90
C GLN A 592 26.91 32.58 12.58
N ALA A 593 26.89 32.57 13.92
CA ALA A 593 26.22 31.53 14.68
C ALA A 593 24.74 31.45 14.29
N GLY A 594 24.32 30.29 13.77
CA GLY A 594 22.94 30.06 13.29
C GLY A 594 22.68 30.41 11.82
N ALA A 595 23.67 30.90 11.07
CA ALA A 595 23.60 31.06 9.62
C ALA A 595 24.08 29.78 8.92
N GLY A 596 23.34 29.29 7.92
CA GLY A 596 23.72 28.12 7.12
C GLY A 596 22.58 27.12 6.87
N PRO A 597 22.87 25.97 6.22
CA PRO A 597 21.90 24.92 5.93
C PRO A 597 21.10 24.45 7.15
N GLN A 598 21.69 24.54 8.35
CA GLN A 598 21.06 24.10 9.59
C GLN A 598 19.77 24.87 9.92
N ARG A 599 19.71 26.19 9.70
CA ARG A 599 18.49 26.96 9.96
C ARG A 599 17.38 26.60 8.97
N LEU A 600 17.73 26.40 7.71
CA LEU A 600 16.80 25.94 6.68
C LEU A 600 16.25 24.54 7.02
N LYS A 601 17.11 23.62 7.46
CA LYS A 601 16.70 22.30 7.95
C LYS A 601 15.75 22.39 9.16
N GLN A 602 16.03 23.28 10.12
CA GLN A 602 15.15 23.48 11.27
C GLN A 602 13.74 23.93 10.87
N GLU A 603 13.60 24.85 9.92
CA GLU A 603 12.28 25.27 9.43
C GLU A 603 11.57 24.16 8.64
N LEU A 604 12.31 23.37 7.86
CA LEU A 604 11.78 22.19 7.17
C LEU A 604 11.28 21.13 8.17
N SER A 605 12.06 20.83 9.21
CA SER A 605 11.67 19.92 10.30
C SER A 605 10.47 20.46 11.07
N ALA A 606 10.45 21.74 11.44
CA ALA A 606 9.29 22.33 12.10
C ALA A 606 8.03 22.22 11.22
N THR A 607 8.14 22.47 9.92
CA THR A 607 7.03 22.28 8.97
C THR A 607 6.58 20.83 8.92
N HIS A 608 7.52 19.88 8.85
CA HIS A 608 7.22 18.45 8.88
C HIS A 608 6.44 18.07 10.14
N ASP A 609 6.92 18.51 11.30
CA ASP A 609 6.33 18.22 12.60
C ASP A 609 4.92 18.80 12.73
N HIS A 610 4.69 20.04 12.28
CA HIS A 610 3.36 20.63 12.25
C HIS A 610 2.40 19.82 11.36
N LEU A 611 2.81 19.46 10.13
CA LEU A 611 1.98 18.68 9.21
C LEU A 611 1.65 17.28 9.76
N HIS A 612 2.62 16.64 10.42
CA HIS A 612 2.42 15.35 11.07
C HIS A 612 1.48 15.47 12.28
N THR A 613 1.70 16.46 13.15
CA THR A 613 0.93 16.72 14.37
C THR A 613 -0.55 16.97 14.08
N PHE A 614 -0.87 17.72 13.02
CA PHE A 614 -2.26 17.96 12.60
C PHE A 614 -2.84 16.85 11.71
N ALA A 615 -2.14 15.73 11.55
CA ALA A 615 -2.55 14.58 10.75
C ALA A 615 -2.95 14.94 9.30
N VAL A 616 -2.17 15.82 8.65
CA VAL A 616 -2.31 16.07 7.21
C VAL A 616 -1.97 14.79 6.46
N ASP A 617 -2.82 14.38 5.51
CA ASP A 617 -2.67 13.11 4.78
C ASP A 617 -1.28 12.97 4.15
N GLN A 618 -0.71 11.76 4.25
CA GLN A 618 0.64 11.44 3.78
C GLN A 618 0.94 11.87 2.32
N PRO A 619 0.10 11.57 1.32
CA PRO A 619 0.33 12.00 -0.05
C PRO A 619 0.42 13.53 -0.21
N LEU A 620 -0.31 14.25 0.64
CA LEU A 620 -0.31 15.71 0.63
C LEU A 620 0.96 16.29 1.28
N ARG A 621 1.45 15.68 2.37
CA ARG A 621 2.75 16.05 2.98
C ARG A 621 3.89 15.92 1.96
N LEU A 622 3.91 14.82 1.21
CA LEU A 622 4.86 14.61 0.11
C LEU A 622 4.76 15.70 -0.96
N MET A 623 3.56 16.03 -1.40
CA MET A 623 3.36 17.07 -2.41
C MET A 623 3.81 18.45 -1.91
N ILE A 624 3.59 18.76 -0.63
CA ILE A 624 4.10 20.00 -0.01
C ILE A 624 5.63 20.00 -0.08
N PHE A 625 6.32 18.96 0.38
CA PHE A 625 7.78 18.93 0.35
C PHE A 625 8.35 18.95 -1.07
N LYS A 626 7.74 18.24 -2.02
CA LYS A 626 8.11 18.30 -3.44
C LYS A 626 8.06 19.74 -3.97
N GLN A 627 7.01 20.48 -3.62
CA GLN A 627 6.84 21.89 -3.98
C GLN A 627 7.92 22.78 -3.31
N LEU A 628 8.18 22.60 -2.01
CA LEU A 628 9.19 23.39 -1.30
C LEU A 628 10.59 23.17 -1.86
N PHE A 629 11.00 21.93 -2.13
CA PHE A 629 12.31 21.63 -2.71
C PHE A 629 12.44 22.12 -4.15
N TYR A 630 11.34 22.11 -4.93
CA TYR A 630 11.32 22.76 -6.24
C TYR A 630 11.54 24.28 -6.10
N TYR A 631 10.85 24.94 -5.18
CA TYR A 631 11.03 26.38 -4.93
C TYR A 631 12.46 26.71 -4.49
N ILE A 632 13.04 25.93 -3.56
CA ILE A 632 14.44 26.07 -3.15
C ILE A 632 15.39 25.95 -4.35
N CYS A 633 15.18 24.95 -5.21
CA CYS A 633 15.97 24.73 -6.43
C CYS A 633 15.85 25.92 -7.39
N ALA A 634 14.62 26.29 -7.76
CA ALA A 634 14.34 27.36 -8.71
C ALA A 634 14.90 28.70 -8.23
N TYR A 635 14.68 29.05 -6.96
CA TYR A 635 15.17 30.29 -6.39
C TYR A 635 16.71 30.31 -6.35
N SER A 636 17.34 29.23 -5.88
CA SER A 636 18.81 29.13 -5.82
C SER A 636 19.45 29.21 -7.21
N LEU A 637 18.89 28.48 -8.19
CA LEU A 637 19.41 28.48 -9.56
C LEU A 637 19.24 29.84 -10.22
N ASN A 638 18.09 30.50 -10.03
CA ASN A 638 17.87 31.84 -10.57
C ASN A 638 18.88 32.84 -10.00
N GLN A 639 19.17 32.79 -8.71
CA GLN A 639 20.20 33.66 -8.10
C GLN A 639 21.60 33.36 -8.66
N LEU A 640 21.96 32.09 -8.82
CA LEU A 640 23.23 31.68 -9.46
C LEU A 640 23.32 32.19 -10.91
N LEU A 641 22.21 32.16 -11.66
CA LEU A 641 22.15 32.63 -13.05
C LEU A 641 22.20 34.16 -13.21
N LEU A 642 22.01 34.90 -12.11
CA LEU A 642 21.98 36.37 -12.11
C LEU A 642 23.24 36.99 -11.47
N ARG A 643 24.02 36.21 -10.70
CA ARG A 643 25.15 36.68 -9.90
C ARG A 643 26.47 36.06 -10.35
N LYS A 644 27.35 36.88 -10.93
CA LYS A 644 28.66 36.45 -11.45
C LYS A 644 29.60 35.99 -10.32
N ASP A 645 29.49 36.58 -9.13
CA ASP A 645 30.26 36.23 -7.93
C ASP A 645 30.01 34.80 -7.41
N LEU A 646 28.94 34.15 -7.87
CA LEU A 646 28.60 32.77 -7.50
C LEU A 646 29.11 31.73 -8.51
N CYS A 647 29.66 32.16 -9.65
CA CYS A 647 30.09 31.28 -10.74
C CYS A 647 31.60 31.02 -10.73
N CYS A 648 32.11 30.34 -9.71
CA CYS A 648 33.49 29.85 -9.67
C CYS A 648 33.57 28.43 -9.09
N TRP A 649 34.72 27.78 -9.20
CA TRP A 649 34.92 26.41 -8.72
C TRP A 649 34.65 26.28 -7.21
N ALA A 650 35.20 27.19 -6.40
CA ALA A 650 35.05 27.18 -4.94
C ALA A 650 33.58 27.32 -4.49
N LYS A 651 32.83 28.25 -5.10
CA LYS A 651 31.38 28.37 -4.88
C LYS A 651 30.63 27.13 -5.32
N GLY A 652 31.04 26.50 -6.41
CA GLY A 652 30.50 25.20 -6.81
C GLY A 652 30.66 24.15 -5.69
N LEU A 653 31.86 24.01 -5.13
CA LEU A 653 32.08 23.02 -4.05
C LEU A 653 31.24 23.35 -2.80
N GLN A 654 31.21 24.62 -2.40
CA GLN A 654 30.41 25.12 -1.28
C GLN A 654 28.91 24.83 -1.44
N ILE A 655 28.32 25.22 -2.58
CA ILE A 655 26.88 25.05 -2.82
C ILE A 655 26.53 23.55 -2.86
N ARG A 656 27.38 22.72 -3.47
CA ARG A 656 27.18 21.25 -3.49
C ARG A 656 27.15 20.67 -2.07
N TYR A 657 28.05 21.12 -1.21
CA TYR A 657 28.07 20.72 0.19
C TYR A 657 26.79 21.18 0.91
N ASN A 658 26.35 22.42 0.70
CA ASN A 658 25.12 22.93 1.30
C ASN A 658 23.86 22.17 0.82
N ILE A 659 23.81 21.77 -0.46
CA ILE A 659 22.71 20.95 -1.01
C ILE A 659 22.71 19.54 -0.42
N SER A 660 23.88 18.93 -0.16
CA SER A 660 23.94 17.57 0.41
C SER A 660 23.28 17.49 1.78
N HIS A 661 23.31 18.56 2.58
CA HIS A 661 22.57 18.66 3.83
C HIS A 661 21.05 18.55 3.63
N LEU A 662 20.51 19.12 2.55
CA LEU A 662 19.10 19.01 2.17
C LEU A 662 18.77 17.61 1.64
N GLU A 663 19.64 17.03 0.81
CA GLU A 663 19.47 15.65 0.31
C GLU A 663 19.45 14.64 1.44
N THR A 664 20.32 14.81 2.44
CA THR A 664 20.34 14.00 3.67
C THR A 664 19.07 14.20 4.47
N TRP A 665 18.61 15.45 4.66
CA TRP A 665 17.36 15.73 5.36
C TRP A 665 16.16 15.03 4.70
N ILE A 666 16.07 15.08 3.35
CA ILE A 666 15.04 14.37 2.57
C ILE A 666 15.10 12.87 2.86
N LYS A 667 16.28 12.25 2.80
CA LYS A 667 16.45 10.81 3.04
C LYS A 667 16.10 10.40 4.47
N GLU A 668 16.40 11.24 5.45
CA GLU A 668 16.14 10.95 6.87
C GLU A 668 14.66 11.12 7.23
N HIS A 669 14.04 12.22 6.81
CA HIS A 669 12.69 12.60 7.26
C HIS A 669 11.59 12.08 6.34
N LEU A 670 11.90 11.81 5.06
CA LEU A 670 10.92 11.38 4.08
C LEU A 670 11.06 9.88 3.69
N ALA A 671 11.91 9.11 4.38
CA ALA A 671 12.06 7.67 4.13
C ALA A 671 10.76 6.88 4.33
N GLU A 672 9.92 7.29 5.28
CA GLU A 672 8.63 6.64 5.57
C GLU A 672 7.66 6.59 4.38
N TYR A 673 7.89 7.45 3.40
CA TYR A 673 7.04 7.59 2.21
C TYR A 673 7.44 6.69 1.04
N GLY A 674 8.49 5.88 1.19
CA GLY A 674 9.00 4.96 0.18
C GLY A 674 10.08 5.56 -0.73
N GLN A 675 11.00 4.71 -1.19
CA GLN A 675 12.19 5.09 -1.97
C GLN A 675 11.84 5.87 -3.25
N LYS A 676 10.81 5.44 -3.99
CA LYS A 676 10.38 6.12 -5.22
C LYS A 676 9.97 7.58 -4.97
N SER A 677 9.21 7.83 -3.90
CA SER A 677 8.77 9.18 -3.54
C SER A 677 9.96 10.08 -3.17
N VAL A 678 10.93 9.52 -2.44
CA VAL A 678 12.19 10.20 -2.09
C VAL A 678 13.00 10.55 -3.34
N GLU A 679 13.15 9.61 -4.28
CA GLU A 679 13.84 9.84 -5.55
C GLU A 679 13.17 10.92 -6.40
N GLU A 680 11.84 10.98 -6.42
CA GLU A 680 11.11 12.05 -7.12
C GLU A 680 11.40 13.43 -6.52
N ILE A 681 11.48 13.56 -5.19
CA ILE A 681 11.81 14.82 -4.51
C ILE A 681 13.30 15.17 -4.70
N LEU A 682 14.21 14.21 -4.60
CA LEU A 682 15.62 14.44 -4.95
C LEU A 682 15.76 14.86 -6.42
N GLY A 683 14.90 14.33 -7.29
CA GLY A 683 14.79 14.70 -8.69
C GLY A 683 14.56 16.19 -8.92
N VAL A 684 13.79 16.88 -8.07
CA VAL A 684 13.51 18.32 -8.24
C VAL A 684 14.73 19.21 -7.95
N LEU A 685 15.74 18.71 -7.22
CA LEU A 685 16.99 19.41 -6.95
C LEU A 685 18.03 19.25 -8.09
N LYS A 686 17.80 18.34 -9.06
CA LYS A 686 18.77 18.07 -10.14
C LYS A 686 19.24 19.31 -10.91
N PRO A 687 18.40 20.30 -11.27
CA PRO A 687 18.85 21.48 -11.99
C PRO A 687 19.97 22.25 -11.27
N ILE A 688 19.80 22.59 -9.99
CA ILE A 688 20.85 23.28 -9.21
C ILE A 688 22.06 22.38 -8.98
N THR A 689 21.86 21.09 -8.70
CA THR A 689 22.96 20.13 -8.52
C THR A 689 23.81 20.01 -9.79
N GLN A 690 23.21 19.95 -10.96
CA GLN A 690 23.90 19.91 -12.25
C GLN A 690 24.60 21.24 -12.57
N ALA A 691 23.97 22.38 -12.27
CA ALA A 691 24.57 23.71 -12.47
C ALA A 691 25.87 23.86 -11.66
N VAL A 692 25.86 23.34 -10.44
CA VAL A 692 27.01 23.35 -9.55
C VAL A 692 28.08 22.34 -9.98
N GLN A 693 27.68 21.17 -10.49
CA GLN A 693 28.62 20.20 -11.09
C GLN A 693 29.31 20.80 -12.32
N LEU A 694 28.60 21.58 -13.14
CA LEU A 694 29.15 22.30 -14.29
C LEU A 694 30.22 23.32 -13.89
N LEU A 695 30.04 24.02 -12.75
CA LEU A 695 31.07 24.91 -12.19
C LEU A 695 32.34 24.12 -11.86
N GLN A 696 32.22 22.91 -11.33
CA GLN A 696 33.35 22.05 -10.93
C GLN A 696 33.97 21.24 -12.08
N ALA A 697 33.25 21.06 -13.19
CA ALA A 697 33.70 20.25 -14.32
C ALA A 697 34.88 20.88 -15.08
N ARG A 698 35.66 20.04 -15.75
CA ARG A 698 36.68 20.48 -16.71
C ARG A 698 36.01 21.10 -17.92
N LYS A 699 36.62 22.15 -18.48
CA LYS A 699 36.04 23.00 -19.53
C LYS A 699 36.91 22.98 -20.79
N SER A 700 37.31 21.77 -21.21
CA SER A 700 38.12 21.55 -22.41
C SER A 700 37.28 21.00 -23.56
N MET A 701 37.74 21.14 -24.81
CA MET A 701 37.04 20.60 -25.98
C MET A 701 36.83 19.06 -25.94
N GLN A 702 37.65 18.34 -25.17
CA GLN A 702 37.49 16.90 -24.97
C GLN A 702 36.31 16.57 -24.05
N ASP A 703 35.91 17.50 -23.19
CA ASP A 703 34.88 17.31 -22.16
C ASP A 703 33.48 17.73 -22.62
N VAL A 704 33.33 18.23 -23.85
CA VAL A 704 32.04 18.75 -24.37
C VAL A 704 30.93 17.70 -24.22
N GLN A 705 31.18 16.46 -24.65
CA GLN A 705 30.16 15.40 -24.59
C GLN A 705 29.76 15.07 -23.15
N SER A 706 30.74 14.88 -22.27
CA SER A 706 30.50 14.60 -20.85
C SER A 706 29.73 15.74 -20.18
N THR A 707 30.02 16.99 -20.54
CA THR A 707 29.31 18.17 -20.02
C THR A 707 27.84 18.20 -20.45
N VAL A 708 27.56 17.90 -21.73
CA VAL A 708 26.20 17.81 -22.28
C VAL A 708 25.40 16.68 -21.61
N ASP A 709 26.03 15.54 -21.32
CA ASP A 709 25.35 14.42 -20.68
C ASP A 709 25.11 14.65 -19.18
N MET A 710 26.04 15.35 -18.50
CA MET A 710 25.87 15.78 -17.11
C MET A 710 24.71 16.76 -16.94
N CYS A 711 24.54 17.72 -17.86
CA CYS A 711 23.56 18.81 -17.76
C CYS A 711 22.17 18.48 -18.34
N ALA A 712 21.69 17.24 -18.16
CA ALA A 712 20.45 16.77 -18.78
C ALA A 712 19.15 17.46 -18.30
N ASN A 713 19.15 18.10 -17.13
CA ASN A 713 18.00 18.81 -16.53
C ASN A 713 18.17 20.33 -16.57
N LEU A 714 19.12 20.84 -17.36
CA LEU A 714 19.33 22.27 -17.61
C LEU A 714 19.06 22.58 -19.07
N THR A 715 18.52 23.76 -19.34
CA THR A 715 18.35 24.23 -20.72
C THR A 715 19.71 24.67 -21.30
N ALA A 716 19.85 24.61 -22.63
CA ALA A 716 21.06 25.10 -23.30
C ALA A 716 21.37 26.57 -22.93
N MET A 717 20.33 27.40 -22.78
CA MET A 717 20.44 28.79 -22.34
C MET A 717 21.05 28.92 -20.94
N GLN A 718 20.63 28.08 -19.99
CA GLN A 718 21.16 28.07 -18.62
C GLN A 718 22.62 27.64 -18.60
N VAL A 719 22.96 26.56 -19.30
CA VAL A 719 24.34 26.06 -19.39
C VAL A 719 25.26 27.12 -19.99
N CYS A 720 24.87 27.72 -21.12
CA CYS A 720 25.63 28.80 -21.74
C CYS A 720 25.78 30.01 -20.82
N LYS A 721 24.73 30.38 -20.08
CA LYS A 721 24.77 31.51 -19.14
C LYS A 721 25.76 31.26 -18.01
N ILE A 722 25.74 30.08 -17.39
CA ILE A 722 26.67 29.68 -16.32
C ILE A 722 28.11 29.73 -16.83
N LEU A 723 28.38 29.11 -17.99
CA LEU A 723 29.71 29.09 -18.59
C LEU A 723 30.23 30.49 -18.95
N ASN A 724 29.37 31.39 -19.42
CA ASN A 724 29.73 32.78 -19.71
C ASN A 724 30.01 33.61 -18.45
N MET A 725 29.34 33.31 -17.33
CA MET A 725 29.58 33.99 -16.06
C MET A 725 30.74 33.42 -15.28
N TYR A 726 31.23 32.22 -15.63
CA TYR A 726 32.30 31.55 -14.94
C TYR A 726 33.56 32.43 -14.85
N THR A 727 33.99 32.70 -13.61
CA THR A 727 35.22 33.42 -13.30
C THR A 727 36.22 32.47 -12.66
N PRO A 728 37.32 32.14 -13.36
CA PRO A 728 38.45 31.43 -12.77
C PRO A 728 38.95 32.19 -11.54
N ALA A 729 38.93 31.55 -10.37
CA ALA A 729 39.43 32.15 -9.13
C ALA A 729 40.89 31.75 -8.88
N GLU A 730 41.24 30.51 -9.21
CA GLU A 730 42.57 29.94 -8.98
C GLU A 730 43.43 29.89 -10.26
N GLU A 731 44.76 29.92 -10.11
CA GLU A 731 45.71 29.96 -11.24
C GLU A 731 45.66 28.69 -12.13
N TYR A 732 45.23 27.56 -11.58
CA TYR A 732 45.08 26.30 -12.31
C TYR A 732 43.73 26.17 -13.03
N GLU A 733 42.81 27.13 -12.87
CA GLU A 733 41.52 27.09 -13.54
C GLU A 733 41.61 27.62 -14.99
N VAL A 734 41.22 26.78 -15.93
CA VAL A 734 41.19 27.16 -17.35
C VAL A 734 39.99 28.07 -17.61
N LYS A 735 40.26 29.24 -18.20
CA LYS A 735 39.21 30.14 -18.66
C LYS A 735 38.37 29.48 -19.75
N VAL A 736 37.06 29.62 -19.65
CA VAL A 736 36.12 29.08 -20.63
C VAL A 736 36.34 29.77 -21.99
N THR A 737 36.58 28.97 -23.03
CA THR A 737 36.74 29.47 -24.40
C THR A 737 35.38 29.67 -25.07
N ARG A 738 35.31 30.58 -26.05
CA ARG A 738 34.05 30.82 -26.79
C ARG A 738 33.69 29.61 -27.65
N GLU A 739 34.70 28.92 -28.16
CA GLU A 739 34.60 27.72 -28.97
C GLU A 739 33.95 26.57 -28.17
N PHE A 740 34.35 26.40 -26.90
CA PHE A 740 33.75 25.39 -26.01
C PHE A 740 32.27 25.66 -25.75
N ILE A 741 31.89 26.92 -25.49
CA ILE A 741 30.49 27.32 -25.27
C ILE A 741 29.67 27.08 -26.54
N HIS A 742 30.20 27.43 -27.71
CA HIS A 742 29.51 27.25 -28.99
C HIS A 742 29.26 25.77 -29.29
N GLU A 743 30.25 24.90 -29.07
CA GLU A 743 30.11 23.47 -29.33
C GLU A 743 29.12 22.79 -28.35
N ILE A 744 29.12 23.21 -27.06
CA ILE A 744 28.10 22.76 -26.10
C ILE A 744 26.70 23.21 -26.54
N GLN A 745 26.55 24.49 -26.90
CA GLN A 745 25.27 25.02 -27.33
C GLN A 745 24.72 24.24 -28.52
N LYS A 746 25.56 24.01 -29.53
CA LYS A 746 25.24 23.23 -30.72
C LYS A 746 24.81 21.81 -30.36
N LYS A 747 25.59 21.07 -29.57
CA LYS A 747 25.26 19.68 -29.18
C LYS A 747 24.00 19.58 -28.32
N MET A 748 23.76 20.54 -27.42
CA MET A 748 22.53 20.55 -26.63
C MET A 748 21.29 20.84 -27.50
N GLN A 749 21.41 21.73 -28.49
CA GLN A 749 20.35 21.98 -29.46
C GLN A 749 20.08 20.75 -30.34
N GLU A 750 21.13 20.07 -30.80
CA GLU A 750 21.02 18.80 -31.55
C GLU A 750 20.31 17.71 -30.74
N LYS A 751 20.61 17.60 -29.43
CA LYS A 751 19.98 16.63 -28.52
C LYS A 751 18.51 16.94 -28.24
N THR A 752 18.12 18.21 -28.28
CA THR A 752 16.75 18.67 -28.01
C THR A 752 15.82 18.49 -29.23
N GLY A 753 16.39 18.46 -30.44
CA GLY A 753 15.66 18.15 -31.68
C GLY A 753 14.71 19.27 -32.18
N ALA A 754 14.10 19.04 -33.35
CA ALA A 754 13.25 19.99 -34.09
C ALA A 754 11.85 20.23 -33.49
N ASN A 755 11.70 20.19 -32.16
CA ASN A 755 10.45 20.49 -31.47
C ASN A 755 10.63 21.66 -30.46
N PRO A 756 10.95 22.87 -30.96
CA PRO A 756 11.27 24.04 -30.13
C PRO A 756 10.09 24.59 -29.29
N ASP A 757 8.88 24.08 -29.50
CA ASP A 757 7.65 24.54 -28.81
C ASP A 757 7.38 23.84 -27.47
N LYS A 758 8.11 22.78 -27.12
CA LYS A 758 7.87 22.02 -25.87
C LYS A 758 8.80 22.34 -24.72
N ASP A 759 10.01 22.81 -25.00
CA ASP A 759 10.95 23.15 -23.93
C ASP A 759 10.91 24.67 -23.66
N PRO A 760 10.65 25.08 -22.40
CA PRO A 760 10.65 26.48 -22.05
C PRO A 760 12.03 27.07 -22.34
N GLN A 761 12.10 27.98 -23.32
CA GLN A 761 13.31 28.76 -23.66
C GLN A 761 13.70 29.76 -22.56
N ASN A 762 12.98 29.77 -21.44
CA ASN A 762 13.21 30.69 -20.34
C ASN A 762 14.55 30.38 -19.65
N LEU A 763 15.37 31.41 -19.52
CA LEU A 763 16.62 31.32 -18.78
C LEU A 763 16.38 30.98 -17.30
N LEU A 764 15.38 31.61 -16.69
CA LEU A 764 15.03 31.44 -15.29
C LEU A 764 13.97 30.35 -15.12
N MET A 765 14.09 29.58 -14.03
CA MET A 765 13.03 28.68 -13.58
C MET A 765 11.84 29.48 -13.03
N ASP A 766 10.63 29.00 -13.27
CA ASP A 766 9.42 29.64 -12.77
C ASP A 766 9.22 29.38 -11.28
N THR A 767 9.54 30.36 -10.44
CA THR A 767 9.35 30.27 -8.99
C THR A 767 7.88 30.33 -8.57
N LYS A 768 6.94 30.63 -9.49
CA LYS A 768 5.49 30.65 -9.22
C LYS A 768 4.79 29.35 -9.63
N MET A 769 5.53 28.40 -10.19
CA MET A 769 5.00 27.10 -10.56
C MET A 769 4.55 26.35 -9.30
N ILE A 770 3.31 25.87 -9.29
CA ILE A 770 2.76 25.04 -8.23
C ILE A 770 2.33 23.71 -8.84
N PHE A 771 2.82 22.58 -8.31
CA PHE A 771 2.38 21.26 -8.74
C PHE A 771 0.87 21.08 -8.53
N SER A 772 0.22 20.43 -9.49
CA SER A 772 -1.20 20.10 -9.38
C SER A 772 -1.42 19.14 -8.21
N VAL A 773 -2.32 19.54 -7.29
CA VAL A 773 -2.65 18.75 -6.09
C VAL A 773 -3.88 17.91 -6.35
N GLN A 774 -3.86 16.66 -5.86
CA GLN A 774 -5.01 15.77 -5.86
C GLN A 774 -5.33 15.35 -4.42
N PHE A 775 -6.62 15.23 -4.12
CA PHE A 775 -7.10 14.79 -2.81
C PHE A 775 -7.73 13.40 -2.95
N PRO A 776 -6.90 12.33 -2.90
CA PRO A 776 -7.41 10.97 -2.95
C PRO A 776 -8.36 10.71 -1.77
N PHE A 777 -9.32 9.82 -1.97
CA PHE A 777 -10.25 9.44 -0.92
C PHE A 777 -9.51 8.69 0.19
N ASN A 778 -9.61 9.18 1.43
CA ASN A 778 -9.02 8.55 2.61
C ASN A 778 -10.11 8.21 3.65
N PRO A 779 -10.63 6.97 3.69
CA PRO A 779 -11.70 6.58 4.60
C PRO A 779 -11.24 6.60 6.06
N SER A 780 -12.19 6.83 6.98
CA SER A 780 -11.93 6.76 8.41
C SER A 780 -12.46 5.48 9.04
N SER A 781 -11.70 4.89 9.96
CA SER A 781 -12.15 3.81 10.84
C SER A 781 -12.89 4.29 12.10
N ILE A 782 -13.00 5.60 12.30
CA ILE A 782 -13.64 6.19 13.49
C ILE A 782 -15.15 5.88 13.45
N ARG A 783 -15.65 5.42 14.60
CA ARG A 783 -17.06 5.10 14.83
C ARG A 783 -17.79 6.33 15.33
N LEU A 784 -18.73 6.86 14.54
CA LEU A 784 -19.45 8.10 14.87
C LEU A 784 -20.26 7.97 16.18
N GLU A 785 -20.81 6.78 16.45
CA GLU A 785 -21.55 6.49 17.68
C GLU A 785 -20.68 6.57 18.95
N ALA A 786 -19.36 6.39 18.81
CA ALA A 786 -18.41 6.42 19.91
C ALA A 786 -17.79 7.81 20.14
N ILE A 787 -18.06 8.80 19.28
CA ILE A 787 -17.52 10.16 19.44
C ILE A 787 -18.25 10.86 20.59
N GLU A 788 -17.48 11.39 21.54
CA GLU A 788 -17.98 12.21 22.65
C GLU A 788 -17.49 13.65 22.49
N LEU A 789 -18.17 14.60 23.12
CA LEU A 789 -17.80 16.01 23.10
C LEU A 789 -16.81 16.29 24.24
N PRO A 790 -15.56 16.66 23.94
CA PRO A 790 -14.60 17.00 24.98
C PRO A 790 -15.00 18.32 25.67
N GLU A 791 -14.92 18.36 27.00
CA GLU A 791 -15.27 19.54 27.82
C GLU A 791 -14.53 20.81 27.39
N VAL A 792 -13.28 20.66 26.92
CA VAL A 792 -12.44 21.78 26.44
C VAL A 792 -13.01 22.54 25.24
N LEU A 793 -13.94 21.93 24.49
CA LEU A 793 -14.64 22.62 23.40
C LEU A 793 -15.83 23.46 23.90
N GLU A 794 -16.26 23.26 25.15
CA GLU A 794 -17.39 23.93 25.79
C GLU A 794 -18.66 23.92 24.92
N LEU A 795 -18.95 22.78 24.30
CA LEU A 795 -20.13 22.55 23.46
C LEU A 795 -21.29 21.88 24.21
N GLU A 796 -21.11 21.62 25.51
CA GLU A 796 -22.14 21.05 26.36
C GLU A 796 -23.37 21.97 26.42
N GLY A 797 -24.56 21.38 26.29
CA GLY A 797 -25.83 22.12 26.23
C GLY A 797 -26.12 22.80 24.88
N LEU A 798 -25.14 22.88 23.96
CA LEU A 798 -25.35 23.39 22.59
C LEU A 798 -25.60 22.26 21.58
N LEU A 799 -24.95 21.11 21.79
CA LEU A 799 -25.10 19.90 20.97
C LEU A 799 -25.68 18.76 21.81
N THR A 800 -26.70 18.10 21.27
CA THR A 800 -27.31 16.90 21.87
C THR A 800 -26.93 15.68 21.04
N LYS A 801 -26.29 14.67 21.66
CA LYS A 801 -25.93 13.42 20.97
C LYS A 801 -27.17 12.53 20.80
N ILE A 802 -27.40 12.09 19.57
CA ILE A 802 -28.48 11.19 19.16
C ILE A 802 -27.91 9.85 18.72
#